data_AF-A0A971CU44-F1
#
_entry.id   AF-A0A971CU44-F1
#
_cell.length_a   1.000
_cell.length_b   1.000
_cell.length_c   1.000
_cell.angle_alpha   90.00
_cell.angle_beta   90.00
_cell.angle_gamma   90.00
#
_symmetry.space_group_name_H-M   'P 1'
#
loop_
_entity.id
_entity.type
_entity.pdbx_description
1 polymer ?
#
loop_
_entity_poly.entity_id
_entity_poly.type
_entity_poly.pdbx_seq_one_letter_code
_entity_poly.pdbx_strand_id
1 'polypeptide(L)'
;HMAACSGRRPYVTGIDRPRYVWAAAVSPDLFGLLGVSPLLGRGFLPEEEQRGKECVVVVSHAFWQSDLGGTPDAIGGAMVVGGKSHTIVGVMPSDFMFPVGTGRAFWVPLVYEPNPEWGGIVFGVARLKKDCTLAQARSAMDVIANRLQQTNPEAGPIAVHRLLERKLGRNRQLLWLLLGAAGFVLLIGCTNVASLLLARATSRQREMAMRVALGASRVRLLRQMLTESLLLSVAAGALGLFVTFCVVKGLVRLCPADIPRLNETKVDWPVLGFTLGVSVLTGLAFGIVPACRTSGIHVGLALKEGRTPSSTGRGWRRVHGGLVIGQTGLSLILLAGAALLIRTWIAFYRLDLGFQPEHVLTMEISLLESSYPVYERCEAFFKPLLECVRGLPGVRAAALTPFLDFGYDGVESSFHIVGRPPAHPDETPVGKGREVTAGFFETLGMRLLKGRSFTELDMQEAVHNVIIDENLARKYFDGVDPIGQRVHVWDEDRTVVGVVGTLRDFEHPDPALGTLFRPWNQYFRDTTLVVRTDGDPLRLAGAIRAQVAELEKDQVITEVQALEAHLSDSLAPQRFAAVLLGLFAGIALALATVGVYGLLQYTTSQQTHDIGIRMALGATGRNVLAVVLRQGLRLALIGVVVGLAGALALTRVLSSLLYAVTPTDPLTLATVSAMLIAIALLASYIPARRAARIDPMEALRCE
;
A
#
# COMPACT_ATOMS: atom_id res chain seq x y z
N HIS A 1 3.60 24.81 20.12
CA HIS A 1 5.03 24.48 19.92
C HIS A 1 5.20 23.88 18.53
N MET A 2 6.22 24.33 17.81
CA MET A 2 6.55 23.88 16.46
C MET A 2 8.06 23.61 16.43
N ALA A 3 8.47 22.66 15.61
CA ALA A 3 9.85 22.32 15.31
C ALA A 3 9.95 22.09 13.81
N ALA A 4 11.16 22.18 13.28
CA ALA A 4 11.42 22.03 11.86
C ALA A 4 12.34 20.83 11.62
N CYS A 5 12.15 20.16 10.49
CA CYS A 5 13.08 19.14 10.04
C CYS A 5 13.23 19.11 8.52
N SER A 6 14.41 18.72 8.06
CA SER A 6 14.71 18.49 6.66
C SER A 6 15.52 17.19 6.52
N GLY A 7 15.17 16.38 5.53
CA GLY A 7 15.88 15.13 5.23
C GLY A 7 17.16 15.43 4.43
N ARG A 8 18.23 14.69 4.72
CA ARG A 8 19.45 14.71 3.92
C ARG A 8 20.10 13.33 3.91
N ARG A 9 20.95 13.07 2.92
CA ARG A 9 21.73 11.83 2.84
C ARG A 9 23.21 12.19 2.73
N PRO A 10 23.86 12.63 3.82
CA PRO A 10 25.28 12.97 3.78
C PRO A 10 26.17 11.72 3.72
N TYR A 11 27.37 11.92 3.16
CA TYR A 11 28.45 10.95 3.25
C TYR A 11 29.10 11.01 4.63
N VAL A 12 29.26 9.86 5.27
CA VAL A 12 29.87 9.74 6.60
C VAL A 12 31.20 9.01 6.51
N THR A 13 32.25 9.61 7.07
CA THR A 13 33.59 9.03 7.24
C THR A 13 34.00 9.02 8.71
N GLY A 14 35.09 8.32 9.06
CA GLY A 14 35.49 8.12 10.46
C GLY A 14 34.69 7.04 11.20
N ILE A 15 33.99 6.18 10.45
CA ILE A 15 33.30 4.96 10.92
C ILE A 15 33.89 3.74 10.18
N ASP A 16 33.65 2.52 10.69
CA ASP A 16 34.22 1.27 10.14
C ASP A 16 34.08 1.12 8.62
N ARG A 17 32.97 1.60 8.05
CA ARG A 17 32.73 1.63 6.61
C ARG A 17 32.14 2.97 6.18
N PRO A 18 32.93 3.84 5.55
CA PRO A 18 32.44 5.07 4.95
C PRO A 18 31.28 4.80 3.98
N ARG A 19 30.19 5.55 4.14
CA ARG A 19 28.97 5.37 3.34
C ARG A 19 28.04 6.57 3.45
N TYR A 20 27.12 6.66 2.50
CA TYR A 20 25.95 7.52 2.60
C TYR A 20 24.99 6.98 3.66
N VAL A 21 24.55 7.86 4.54
CA VAL A 21 23.65 7.52 5.64
C VAL A 21 22.52 8.53 5.65
N TRP A 22 21.28 8.04 5.76
CA TRP A 22 20.13 8.92 5.91
C TRP A 22 20.22 9.70 7.22
N ALA A 23 20.06 11.01 7.14
CA ALA A 23 20.09 11.91 8.27
C ALA A 23 18.96 12.94 8.21
N ALA A 24 18.72 13.61 9.33
CA ALA A 24 17.80 14.74 9.36
C ALA A 24 18.45 15.95 10.01
N ALA A 25 18.38 17.09 9.34
CA ALA A 25 18.56 18.39 9.96
C ALA A 25 17.32 18.70 10.80
N VAL A 26 17.46 18.99 12.08
CA VAL A 26 16.31 19.24 12.97
C VAL A 26 16.54 20.45 13.86
N SER A 27 15.47 21.22 14.12
CA SER A 27 15.54 22.30 15.09
C SER A 27 15.73 21.72 16.50
N PRO A 28 16.41 22.44 17.42
CA PRO A 28 16.70 21.94 18.77
C PRO A 28 15.45 21.49 19.54
N ASP A 29 14.32 22.16 19.31
CA ASP A 29 13.04 21.88 19.95
C ASP A 29 12.39 20.55 19.54
N LEU A 30 12.85 19.87 18.47
CA LEU A 30 12.14 18.71 17.93
C LEU A 30 12.00 17.56 18.95
N PHE A 31 13.08 17.23 19.65
CA PHE A 31 13.07 16.10 20.59
C PHE A 31 12.16 16.39 21.79
N GLY A 32 12.28 17.60 22.36
CA GLY A 32 11.40 18.06 23.43
C GLY A 32 9.93 18.16 22.99
N LEU A 33 9.68 18.62 21.77
CA LEU A 33 8.33 18.67 21.18
C LEU A 33 7.71 17.28 21.10
N LEU A 34 8.48 16.26 20.73
CA LEU A 34 8.04 14.86 20.61
C LEU A 34 8.01 14.14 21.97
N GLY A 35 8.61 14.72 23.01
CA GLY A 35 8.72 14.11 24.35
C GLY A 35 9.72 12.98 24.40
N VAL A 36 10.78 13.03 23.57
CA VAL A 36 11.83 12.02 23.49
C VAL A 36 13.13 12.63 23.99
N SER A 37 13.83 11.87 24.84
CA SER A 37 15.17 12.23 25.33
C SER A 37 16.19 11.19 24.86
N PRO A 38 17.44 11.59 24.57
CA PRO A 38 18.52 10.67 24.31
C PRO A 38 18.71 9.67 25.46
N LEU A 39 19.03 8.42 25.11
CA LEU A 39 19.42 7.37 26.05
C LEU A 39 20.78 7.69 26.72
N LEU A 40 21.71 8.24 25.93
CA LEU A 40 23.02 8.69 26.37
C LEU A 40 23.26 10.13 25.89
N GLY A 41 23.99 10.91 26.69
CA GLY A 41 24.36 12.28 26.36
C GLY A 41 23.18 13.27 26.43
N ARG A 42 23.07 14.15 25.44
CA ARG A 42 22.09 15.25 25.39
C ARG A 42 21.55 15.48 23.98
N GLY A 43 20.44 16.22 23.91
CA GLY A 43 19.93 16.76 22.65
C GLY A 43 20.69 18.01 22.20
N PHE A 44 20.17 18.67 21.19
CA PHE A 44 20.72 19.94 20.69
C PHE A 44 20.39 21.11 21.61
N LEU A 45 21.32 22.05 21.70
CA LEU A 45 21.16 23.33 22.38
C LEU A 45 20.67 24.39 21.39
N PRO A 46 19.91 25.41 21.85
CA PRO A 46 19.45 26.51 20.99
C PRO A 46 20.59 27.24 20.25
N GLU A 47 21.78 27.32 20.86
CA GLU A 47 22.94 27.96 20.26
C GLU A 47 23.53 27.18 19.09
N GLU A 48 23.27 25.87 19.00
CA GLU A 48 23.78 24.98 17.95
C GLU A 48 22.95 25.09 16.65
N GLU A 49 21.84 25.85 16.68
CA GLU A 49 21.08 26.27 15.50
C GLU A 49 21.75 27.45 14.76
N GLN A 50 22.86 27.98 15.30
CA GLN A 50 23.61 29.08 14.73
C GLN A 50 24.79 28.57 13.90
N ARG A 51 25.12 29.30 12.83
CA ARG A 51 26.26 29.01 11.96
C ARG A 51 27.58 29.00 12.74
N GLY A 52 28.40 27.99 12.50
CA GLY A 52 29.67 27.72 13.17
C GLY A 52 29.54 26.92 14.47
N LYS A 53 28.33 26.68 14.98
CA LYS A 53 28.07 25.90 16.21
C LYS A 53 27.31 24.59 15.94
N GLU A 54 27.02 24.27 14.68
CA GLU A 54 26.22 23.12 14.26
C GLU A 54 26.98 21.80 14.19
N CYS A 55 28.28 21.79 14.49
CA CYS A 55 29.18 20.64 14.42
C CYS A 55 28.95 19.62 15.54
N VAL A 56 27.70 19.26 15.79
CA VAL A 56 27.27 18.25 16.75
C VAL A 56 26.29 17.29 16.10
N VAL A 57 26.29 16.05 16.57
CA VAL A 57 25.44 15.00 16.00
C VAL A 57 24.82 14.16 17.10
N VAL A 58 23.57 13.77 16.88
CA VAL A 58 22.88 12.78 17.69
C VAL A 58 22.67 11.55 16.82
N VAL A 59 23.09 10.37 17.27
CA VAL A 59 23.01 9.14 16.47
C VAL A 59 21.87 8.24 16.93
N SER A 60 21.33 7.42 16.03
CA SER A 60 20.38 6.37 16.41
C SER A 60 21.07 5.27 17.21
N HIS A 61 20.30 4.55 18.04
CA HIS A 61 20.81 3.38 18.75
C HIS A 61 21.42 2.32 17.82
N ALA A 62 20.81 2.06 16.66
CA ALA A 62 21.35 1.04 15.75
C ALA A 62 22.67 1.49 15.13
N PHE A 63 22.81 2.77 14.77
CA PHE A 63 24.09 3.33 14.31
C PHE A 63 25.16 3.20 15.40
N TRP A 64 24.82 3.57 16.63
CA TRP A 64 25.73 3.43 17.78
C TRP A 64 26.18 1.99 18.00
N GLN A 65 25.27 1.01 17.93
CA GLN A 65 25.63 -0.40 18.08
C GLN A 65 26.44 -0.95 16.91
N SER A 66 26.06 -0.64 15.67
CA SER A 66 26.66 -1.29 14.49
C SER A 66 27.90 -0.61 13.94
N ASP A 67 28.03 0.70 14.13
CA ASP A 67 29.08 1.51 13.49
C ASP A 67 30.02 2.17 14.51
N LEU A 68 29.63 2.23 15.78
CA LEU A 68 30.43 2.81 16.88
C LEU A 68 30.72 1.80 18.00
N GLY A 69 30.45 0.51 17.77
CA GLY A 69 30.76 -0.58 18.71
C GLY A 69 29.91 -0.63 19.99
N GLY A 70 28.91 0.24 20.15
CA GLY A 70 28.00 0.22 21.29
C GLY A 70 28.64 0.64 22.63
N THR A 71 29.74 1.41 22.61
CA THR A 71 30.41 1.86 23.84
C THR A 71 29.91 3.25 24.28
N PRO A 72 29.81 3.53 25.59
CA PRO A 72 29.48 4.87 26.10
C PRO A 72 30.49 5.95 25.68
N ASP A 73 31.74 5.55 25.42
CA ASP A 73 32.84 6.42 24.98
C ASP A 73 32.61 7.05 23.60
N ALA A 74 31.57 6.62 22.88
CA ALA A 74 31.13 7.27 21.65
C ALA A 74 30.67 8.72 21.89
N ILE A 75 30.15 9.05 23.08
CA ILE A 75 29.77 10.43 23.42
C ILE A 75 31.04 11.29 23.58
N GLY A 76 31.09 12.42 22.88
CA GLY A 76 32.28 13.26 22.76
C GLY A 76 33.23 12.81 21.64
N GLY A 77 32.98 11.64 21.03
CA GLY A 77 33.71 11.18 19.85
C GLY A 77 33.43 12.03 18.62
N ALA A 78 34.38 12.05 17.69
CA ALA A 78 34.26 12.75 16.42
C ALA A 78 33.73 11.83 15.32
N MET A 79 32.78 12.31 14.53
CA MET A 79 32.27 11.68 13.32
C MET A 79 32.32 12.70 12.19
N VAL A 80 32.83 12.31 11.02
CA VAL A 80 32.93 13.23 9.89
C VAL A 80 31.69 13.08 9.02
N VAL A 81 30.91 14.15 8.90
CA VAL A 81 29.66 14.20 8.13
C VAL A 81 29.80 15.25 7.05
N GLY A 82 29.65 14.87 5.78
CA GLY A 82 29.81 15.79 4.65
C GLY A 82 31.19 16.45 4.59
N GLY A 83 32.23 15.77 5.10
CA GLY A 83 33.60 16.30 5.20
C GLY A 83 33.85 17.25 6.37
N LYS A 84 32.86 17.55 7.21
CA LYS A 84 33.01 18.34 8.44
C LYS A 84 33.00 17.45 9.67
N SER A 85 33.93 17.67 10.61
CA SER A 85 33.97 16.95 11.87
C SER A 85 32.82 17.38 12.78
N HIS A 86 32.02 16.44 13.26
CA HIS A 86 30.91 16.64 14.19
C HIS A 86 31.15 15.85 15.47
N THR A 87 30.85 16.45 16.61
CA THR A 87 30.95 15.78 17.91
C THR A 87 29.66 15.03 18.22
N ILE A 88 29.75 13.75 18.57
CA ILE A 88 28.59 12.96 18.98
C ILE A 88 28.16 13.40 20.37
N VAL A 89 27.01 14.06 20.48
CA VAL A 89 26.50 14.62 21.75
C VAL A 89 25.40 13.76 22.37
N GLY A 90 24.80 12.83 21.62
CA GLY A 90 23.76 11.96 22.17
C GLY A 90 23.47 10.72 21.32
N VAL A 91 22.89 9.71 21.97
CA VAL A 91 22.36 8.50 21.34
C VAL A 91 20.86 8.43 21.60
N MET A 92 20.05 8.35 20.56
CA MET A 92 18.60 8.23 20.68
C MET A 92 18.16 6.81 21.10
N PRO A 93 17.01 6.69 21.78
CA PRO A 93 16.39 5.39 22.06
C PRO A 93 16.18 4.56 20.78
N SER A 94 16.18 3.23 20.92
CA SER A 94 16.10 2.28 19.79
C SER A 94 14.82 2.37 18.95
N ASP A 95 13.76 2.93 19.52
CA ASP A 95 12.45 3.12 18.91
C ASP A 95 12.29 4.49 18.23
N PHE A 96 13.26 5.41 18.40
CA PHE A 96 13.20 6.73 17.78
C PHE A 96 13.86 6.74 16.39
N MET A 97 13.05 6.95 15.35
CA MET A 97 13.52 7.03 13.95
C MET A 97 12.99 8.27 13.21
N PHE A 98 12.24 9.16 13.87
CA PHE A 98 11.62 10.30 13.20
C PHE A 98 12.64 11.41 12.87
N PRO A 99 12.56 12.09 11.71
CA PRO A 99 11.61 11.93 10.61
C PRO A 99 12.04 10.90 9.56
N VAL A 100 13.28 10.39 9.63
CA VAL A 100 13.93 9.59 8.59
C VAL A 100 13.23 8.25 8.35
N GLY A 101 12.78 7.59 9.42
CA GLY A 101 12.08 6.30 9.35
C GLY A 101 12.99 5.08 9.15
N THR A 102 14.31 5.24 9.27
CA THR A 102 15.29 4.15 9.19
C THR A 102 16.07 4.01 10.49
N GLY A 103 16.43 2.77 10.83
CA GLY A 103 17.04 2.45 12.13
C GLY A 103 18.48 2.93 12.32
N ARG A 104 19.21 3.22 11.24
CA ARG A 104 20.63 3.64 11.25
C ARG A 104 20.82 5.14 10.97
N ALA A 105 19.78 5.94 11.19
CA ALA A 105 19.83 7.37 10.92
C ALA A 105 20.63 8.14 11.99
N PHE A 106 20.92 9.40 11.70
CA PHE A 106 21.38 10.37 12.69
C PHE A 106 20.75 11.75 12.46
N TRP A 107 20.89 12.62 13.44
CA TRP A 107 20.34 13.96 13.45
C TRP A 107 21.45 14.98 13.67
N VAL A 108 21.28 16.14 13.07
CA VAL A 108 22.22 17.25 13.09
C VAL A 108 21.40 18.55 13.20
N PRO A 109 21.93 19.62 13.80
CA PRO A 109 21.18 20.88 13.92
C PRO A 109 20.73 21.41 12.55
N LEU A 110 19.52 21.96 12.52
CA LEU A 110 18.99 22.66 11.35
C LEU A 110 19.44 24.11 11.39
N VAL A 111 20.51 24.43 10.66
CA VAL A 111 20.84 25.83 10.37
C VAL A 111 20.10 26.22 9.10
N TYR A 112 19.18 27.18 9.20
CA TYR A 112 18.49 27.71 8.03
C TYR A 112 19.44 28.65 7.26
N GLU A 113 20.01 28.14 6.18
CA GLU A 113 20.66 28.97 5.16
C GLU A 113 19.65 29.15 4.01
N PRO A 114 19.31 30.39 3.61
CA PRO A 114 18.52 30.61 2.41
C PRO A 114 19.33 30.08 1.22
N ASN A 115 18.99 28.88 0.75
CA ASN A 115 19.50 28.36 -0.50
C ASN A 115 18.56 28.86 -1.62
N PRO A 116 19.06 29.66 -2.58
CA PRO A 116 18.24 30.19 -3.68
C PRO A 116 17.62 29.14 -4.59
N GLU A 117 18.14 27.90 -4.61
CA GLU A 117 17.88 26.97 -5.73
C GLU A 117 16.88 25.87 -5.42
N TRP A 118 16.89 25.44 -4.17
CA TRP A 118 15.90 24.56 -3.60
C TRP A 118 15.62 25.20 -2.27
N GLY A 119 14.64 26.10 -2.19
CA GLY A 119 14.16 26.58 -0.90
C GLY A 119 13.89 25.34 -0.06
N GLY A 120 14.83 25.01 0.85
CA GLY A 120 14.96 23.64 1.34
C GLY A 120 13.61 23.22 1.89
N ILE A 121 13.06 22.09 1.43
CA ILE A 121 11.73 21.66 1.88
C ILE A 121 11.84 21.33 3.37
N VAL A 122 11.57 22.34 4.19
CA VAL A 122 11.57 22.24 5.64
C VAL A 122 10.18 21.83 6.06
N PHE A 123 10.09 20.65 6.64
CA PHE A 123 8.84 20.15 7.20
C PHE A 123 8.65 20.71 8.60
N GLY A 124 7.59 21.49 8.78
CA GLY A 124 7.12 21.92 10.09
C GLY A 124 6.39 20.78 10.82
N VAL A 125 6.82 20.48 12.04
CA VAL A 125 6.14 19.58 12.97
C VAL A 125 5.59 20.40 14.12
N ALA A 126 4.31 20.29 14.41
CA ALA A 126 3.68 21.05 15.49
C ALA A 126 2.86 20.17 16.42
N ARG A 127 2.84 20.55 17.71
CA ARG A 127 1.94 19.97 18.70
C ARG A 127 0.78 20.94 18.92
N LEU A 128 -0.43 20.51 18.55
CA LEU A 128 -1.67 21.23 18.84
C LEU A 128 -1.86 21.39 20.35
N LYS A 129 -2.39 22.55 20.78
CA LYS A 129 -2.86 22.74 22.15
C LYS A 129 -4.04 21.79 22.41
N LYS A 130 -4.22 21.38 23.67
CA LYS A 130 -5.24 20.38 24.06
C LYS A 130 -6.66 20.77 23.62
N ASP A 131 -6.98 22.06 23.66
CA ASP A 131 -8.32 22.59 23.34
C ASP A 131 -8.44 23.11 21.90
N CYS A 132 -7.43 22.92 21.05
CA CYS A 132 -7.47 23.36 19.67
C CYS A 132 -7.80 22.20 18.72
N THR A 133 -8.76 22.45 17.83
CA THR A 133 -9.09 21.53 16.74
C THR A 133 -8.15 21.70 15.55
N LEU A 134 -8.05 20.66 14.71
CA LEU A 134 -7.28 20.73 13.47
C LEU A 134 -7.81 21.82 12.52
N ALA A 135 -9.14 22.05 12.52
CA ALA A 135 -9.76 23.08 11.70
C ALA A 135 -9.29 24.49 12.13
N GLN A 136 -9.24 24.76 13.43
CA GLN A 136 -8.72 26.03 13.95
C GLN A 136 -7.22 26.22 13.61
N ALA A 137 -6.43 25.15 13.66
CA ALA A 137 -5.01 25.22 13.26
C ALA A 137 -4.85 25.50 11.76
N ARG A 138 -5.70 24.92 10.90
CA ARG A 138 -5.73 25.23 9.46
C ARG A 138 -6.04 26.70 9.23
N SER A 139 -7.14 27.21 9.81
CA SER A 139 -7.50 28.62 9.66
C SER A 139 -6.42 29.58 10.18
N ALA A 140 -5.72 29.24 11.26
CA ALA A 140 -4.62 30.05 11.76
C ALA A 140 -3.41 30.06 10.80
N MET A 141 -3.10 28.91 10.19
CA MET A 141 -2.03 28.83 9.18
C MET A 141 -2.42 29.50 7.86
N ASP A 142 -3.70 29.48 7.47
CA ASP A 142 -4.18 30.20 6.28
C ASP A 142 -3.95 31.72 6.41
N VAL A 143 -4.16 32.28 7.60
CA VAL A 143 -3.85 33.70 7.88
C VAL A 143 -2.35 33.98 7.72
N ILE A 144 -1.50 33.07 8.20
CA ILE A 144 -0.03 33.20 8.06
C ILE A 144 0.37 33.07 6.59
N ALA A 145 -0.20 32.11 5.86
CA ALA A 145 0.03 31.91 4.43
C ALA A 145 -0.34 33.16 3.62
N ASN A 146 -1.51 33.75 3.90
CA ASN A 146 -1.95 34.99 3.25
C ASN A 146 -1.00 36.16 3.53
N ARG A 147 -0.51 36.29 4.77
CA ARG A 147 0.47 37.34 5.11
C ARG A 147 1.83 37.10 4.45
N LEU A 148 2.26 35.83 4.37
CA LEU A 148 3.48 35.45 3.66
C LEU A 148 3.35 35.79 2.17
N GLN A 149 2.23 35.47 1.52
CA GLN A 149 1.97 35.84 0.12
C GLN A 149 2.00 37.35 -0.13
N GLN A 150 1.55 38.16 0.83
CA GLN A 150 1.64 39.62 0.72
C GLN A 150 3.08 40.14 0.78
N THR A 151 3.98 39.43 1.47
CA THR A 151 5.36 39.86 1.70
C THR A 151 6.32 39.19 0.71
N ASN A 152 5.97 37.99 0.24
CA ASN A 152 6.67 37.19 -0.74
C ASN A 152 5.62 36.58 -1.69
N PRO A 153 5.39 37.19 -2.86
CA PRO A 153 4.41 36.72 -3.85
C PRO A 153 4.60 35.26 -4.30
N GLU A 154 5.80 34.71 -4.17
CA GLU A 154 6.14 33.32 -4.52
C GLU A 154 5.79 32.31 -3.41
N ALA A 155 5.35 32.78 -2.23
CA ALA A 155 5.01 31.89 -1.12
C ALA A 155 3.78 31.02 -1.44
N GLY A 156 4.00 29.71 -1.55
CA GLY A 156 2.93 28.73 -1.72
C GLY A 156 1.98 28.60 -0.51
N PRO A 157 0.82 27.96 -0.69
CA PRO A 157 -0.13 27.72 0.40
C PRO A 157 0.46 26.78 1.47
N ILE A 158 0.07 26.98 2.73
CA ILE A 158 0.51 26.13 3.84
C ILE A 158 -0.54 25.06 4.15
N ALA A 159 -0.23 23.80 3.85
CA ALA A 159 -1.12 22.67 4.14
C ALA A 159 -0.83 22.02 5.51
N VAL A 160 -1.85 21.94 6.37
CA VAL A 160 -1.74 21.32 7.71
C VAL A 160 -2.39 19.92 7.72
N HIS A 161 -1.56 18.91 7.98
CA HIS A 161 -1.96 17.51 8.07
C HIS A 161 -1.64 16.92 9.45
N ARG A 162 -2.39 15.89 9.86
CA ARG A 162 -1.99 15.09 11.01
C ARG A 162 -0.74 14.29 10.65
N LEU A 163 0.25 14.29 11.53
CA LEU A 163 1.53 13.61 11.29
C LEU A 163 1.35 12.13 10.92
N LEU A 164 0.45 11.44 11.61
CA LEU A 164 0.13 10.03 11.33
C LEU A 164 -0.53 9.84 9.95
N GLU A 165 -1.37 10.78 9.52
CA GLU A 165 -2.00 10.73 8.20
C GLU A 165 -0.99 10.99 7.08
N ARG A 166 -0.03 11.91 7.28
CA ARG A 166 1.03 12.14 6.28
C ARG A 166 2.02 10.98 6.21
N LYS A 167 2.37 10.36 7.34
CA LYS A 167 3.29 9.20 7.37
C LYS A 167 2.65 7.90 6.90
N LEU A 168 1.37 7.67 7.19
CA LEU A 168 0.68 6.46 6.74
C LEU A 168 -0.01 6.64 5.38
N GLY A 169 -0.28 7.87 4.93
CA GLY A 169 -0.84 8.22 3.62
C GLY A 169 -1.75 7.15 3.01
N ARG A 170 -1.36 6.66 1.82
CA ARG A 170 -2.02 5.58 1.07
C ARG A 170 -1.95 4.22 1.79
N ASN A 171 -0.89 3.95 2.56
CA ASN A 171 -0.72 2.70 3.33
C ASN A 171 -1.78 2.54 4.42
N ARG A 172 -2.31 3.63 5.00
CA ARG A 172 -3.42 3.54 5.97
C ARG A 172 -4.66 2.94 5.33
N GLN A 173 -5.03 3.40 4.14
CA GLN A 173 -6.19 2.91 3.41
C GLN A 173 -6.00 1.43 3.06
N LEU A 174 -4.79 1.05 2.64
CA LEU A 174 -4.43 -0.35 2.41
C LEU A 174 -4.58 -1.20 3.68
N LEU A 175 -4.09 -0.74 4.84
CA LEU A 175 -4.23 -1.48 6.11
C LEU A 175 -5.70 -1.66 6.52
N TRP A 176 -6.55 -0.64 6.35
CA TRP A 176 -7.99 -0.77 6.59
C TRP A 176 -8.67 -1.72 5.60
N LEU A 177 -8.25 -1.70 4.33
CA LEU A 177 -8.73 -2.63 3.32
C LEU A 177 -8.39 -4.07 3.71
N LEU A 178 -7.14 -4.32 4.13
CA LEU A 178 -6.68 -5.63 4.58
C LEU A 178 -7.41 -6.09 5.85
N LEU A 179 -7.65 -5.19 6.80
CA LEU A 179 -8.44 -5.49 7.99
C LEU A 179 -9.90 -5.81 7.64
N GLY A 180 -10.50 -5.06 6.71
CA GLY A 180 -11.84 -5.33 6.19
C GLY A 180 -11.92 -6.70 5.49
N ALA A 181 -10.91 -7.04 4.69
CA ALA A 181 -10.81 -8.33 4.02
C ALA A 181 -10.68 -9.49 5.03
N ALA A 182 -9.83 -9.33 6.05
CA ALA A 182 -9.74 -10.28 7.16
C ALA A 182 -11.08 -10.40 7.92
N GLY A 183 -11.79 -9.29 8.11
CA GLY A 183 -13.15 -9.27 8.66
C GLY A 183 -14.16 -10.06 7.83
N PHE A 184 -14.10 -9.98 6.51
CA PHE A 184 -14.93 -10.81 5.62
C PHE A 184 -14.59 -12.30 5.74
N VAL A 185 -13.30 -12.67 5.77
CA VAL A 185 -12.89 -14.06 5.99
C VAL A 185 -13.39 -14.58 7.34
N LEU A 186 -13.28 -13.75 8.39
CA LEU A 186 -13.82 -14.07 9.71
C LEU A 186 -15.34 -14.29 9.62
N LEU A 187 -16.11 -13.37 9.02
CA LEU A 187 -17.56 -13.49 8.86
C LEU A 187 -17.97 -14.74 8.06
N ILE A 188 -17.18 -15.12 7.06
CA ILE A 188 -17.36 -16.36 6.29
C ILE A 188 -17.15 -17.59 7.19
N GLY A 189 -16.03 -17.65 7.93
CA GLY A 189 -15.75 -18.75 8.85
C GLY A 189 -16.80 -18.86 9.97
N CYS A 190 -17.19 -17.71 10.50
CA CYS A 190 -18.28 -17.53 11.45
C CYS A 190 -19.61 -18.09 10.92
N THR A 191 -19.94 -17.78 9.67
CA THR A 191 -21.13 -18.29 8.97
C THR A 191 -21.10 -19.82 8.84
N ASN A 192 -19.93 -20.40 8.55
CA ASN A 192 -19.75 -21.85 8.55
C ASN A 192 -20.02 -22.47 9.92
N VAL A 193 -19.41 -21.92 10.98
CA VAL A 193 -19.61 -22.40 12.36
C VAL A 193 -21.08 -22.27 12.75
N ALA A 194 -21.72 -21.13 12.44
CA ALA A 194 -23.14 -20.91 12.66
C ALA A 194 -23.97 -21.99 11.99
N SER A 195 -23.70 -22.28 10.71
CA SER A 195 -24.45 -23.27 9.94
C SER A 195 -24.32 -24.68 10.54
N LEU A 196 -23.15 -25.04 11.07
CA LEU A 196 -22.89 -26.33 11.72
C LEU A 196 -23.52 -26.41 13.12
N LEU A 197 -23.38 -25.37 13.94
CA LEU A 197 -24.00 -25.31 15.27
C LEU A 197 -25.52 -25.36 15.17
N LEU A 198 -26.08 -24.65 14.17
CA LEU A 198 -27.50 -24.67 13.85
C LEU A 198 -27.88 -26.11 13.42
N ALA A 199 -27.17 -26.75 12.50
CA ALA A 199 -27.40 -28.16 12.13
C ALA A 199 -27.35 -29.13 13.34
N ARG A 200 -26.45 -28.93 14.30
CA ARG A 200 -26.37 -29.74 15.53
C ARG A 200 -27.48 -29.43 16.54
N ALA A 201 -27.94 -28.18 16.62
CA ALA A 201 -29.01 -27.78 17.54
C ALA A 201 -30.34 -28.48 17.20
N THR A 202 -30.58 -28.76 15.91
CA THR A 202 -31.76 -29.50 15.45
C THR A 202 -31.68 -30.98 15.76
N SER A 203 -30.51 -31.62 15.65
CA SER A 203 -30.35 -33.02 16.10
C SER A 203 -30.49 -33.16 17.62
N ARG A 204 -30.08 -32.14 18.39
CA ARG A 204 -30.22 -32.10 19.87
C ARG A 204 -31.60 -31.61 20.34
N GLN A 205 -32.54 -31.34 19.44
CA GLN A 205 -33.83 -30.75 19.80
C GLN A 205 -34.68 -31.68 20.69
N ARG A 206 -34.64 -33.00 20.45
CA ARG A 206 -35.32 -34.01 21.30
C ARG A 206 -34.73 -34.05 22.72
N GLU A 207 -33.41 -34.03 22.85
CA GLU A 207 -32.70 -33.99 24.15
C GLU A 207 -33.07 -32.72 24.93
N MET A 208 -33.06 -31.56 24.27
CA MET A 208 -33.41 -30.28 24.90
C MET A 208 -34.87 -30.23 25.32
N ALA A 209 -35.79 -30.77 24.51
CA ALA A 209 -37.21 -30.86 24.86
C ALA A 209 -37.43 -31.76 26.09
N MET A 210 -36.74 -32.90 26.19
CA MET A 210 -36.78 -33.77 27.37
C MET A 210 -36.25 -33.05 28.62
N ARG A 211 -35.16 -32.29 28.51
CA ARG A 211 -34.61 -31.52 29.64
C ARG A 211 -35.54 -30.42 30.12
N VAL A 212 -36.23 -29.72 29.21
CA VAL A 212 -37.26 -28.74 29.57
C VAL A 212 -38.45 -29.44 30.25
N ALA A 213 -38.87 -30.60 29.76
CA ALA A 213 -39.94 -31.40 30.38
C ALA A 213 -39.57 -31.89 31.79
N LEU A 214 -38.30 -32.18 32.04
CA LEU A 214 -37.73 -32.51 33.36
C LEU A 214 -37.50 -31.28 34.27
N GLY A 215 -37.91 -30.07 33.86
CA GLY A 215 -37.86 -28.87 34.69
C GLY A 215 -36.57 -28.04 34.59
N ALA A 216 -35.70 -28.28 33.59
CA ALA A 216 -34.51 -27.45 33.41
C ALA A 216 -34.89 -25.99 33.05
N SER A 217 -34.33 -25.03 33.78
CA SER A 217 -34.56 -23.60 33.51
C SER A 217 -33.95 -23.16 32.18
N ARG A 218 -34.60 -22.20 31.50
CA ARG A 218 -34.11 -21.63 30.22
C ARG A 218 -32.70 -21.06 30.35
N VAL A 219 -32.37 -20.45 31.49
CA VAL A 219 -31.04 -19.90 31.79
C VAL A 219 -29.98 -21.00 31.84
N ARG A 220 -30.29 -22.17 32.41
CA ARG A 220 -29.34 -23.30 32.47
C ARG A 220 -28.99 -23.82 31.07
N LEU A 221 -29.99 -23.93 30.20
CA LEU A 221 -29.81 -24.36 28.80
C LEU A 221 -29.03 -23.32 27.99
N LEU A 222 -29.36 -22.04 28.17
CA LEU A 222 -28.65 -20.94 27.53
C LEU A 222 -27.18 -20.90 27.94
N ARG A 223 -26.90 -21.02 29.26
CA ARG A 223 -25.55 -21.06 29.81
C ARG A 223 -24.73 -22.21 29.22
N GLN A 224 -25.31 -23.41 29.12
CA GLN A 224 -24.62 -24.57 28.54
C GLN A 224 -24.20 -24.32 27.08
N MET A 225 -25.13 -23.86 26.24
CA MET A 225 -24.83 -23.61 24.81
C MET A 225 -23.79 -22.51 24.61
N LEU A 226 -23.85 -21.47 25.45
CA LEU A 226 -22.85 -20.40 25.47
C LEU A 226 -21.48 -20.93 25.91
N THR A 227 -21.41 -21.74 26.97
CA THR A 227 -20.13 -22.31 27.42
C THR A 227 -19.51 -23.24 26.38
N GLU A 228 -20.30 -24.08 25.69
CA GLU A 228 -19.80 -24.96 24.61
C GLU A 228 -19.25 -24.12 23.44
N SER A 229 -19.97 -23.06 23.05
CA SER A 229 -19.57 -22.19 21.94
C SER A 229 -18.34 -21.34 22.27
N LEU A 230 -18.28 -20.82 23.50
CA LEU A 230 -17.18 -19.98 23.98
C LEU A 230 -15.89 -20.81 24.16
N LEU A 231 -15.99 -22.04 24.67
CA LEU A 231 -14.83 -22.92 24.82
C LEU A 231 -14.24 -23.28 23.46
N LEU A 232 -15.09 -23.58 22.48
CA LEU A 232 -14.65 -23.83 21.09
C LEU A 232 -14.02 -22.58 20.46
N SER A 233 -14.61 -21.40 20.65
CA SER A 233 -14.10 -20.18 20.04
C SER A 233 -12.78 -19.71 20.66
N VAL A 234 -12.61 -19.85 21.98
CA VAL A 234 -11.35 -19.53 22.68
C VAL A 234 -10.25 -20.52 22.30
N ALA A 235 -10.56 -21.83 22.20
CA ALA A 235 -9.59 -22.82 21.72
C ALA A 235 -9.17 -22.56 20.27
N ALA A 236 -10.11 -22.18 19.39
CA ALA A 236 -9.82 -21.77 18.03
C ALA A 236 -8.95 -20.50 17.99
N GLY A 237 -9.23 -19.52 18.85
CA GLY A 237 -8.43 -18.29 19.00
C GLY A 237 -6.99 -18.60 19.45
N ALA A 238 -6.81 -19.51 20.41
CA ALA A 238 -5.49 -19.94 20.86
C ALA A 238 -4.70 -20.66 19.75
N LEU A 239 -5.36 -21.56 19.00
CA LEU A 239 -4.75 -22.22 17.85
C LEU A 239 -4.39 -21.21 16.74
N GLY A 240 -5.29 -20.25 16.46
CA GLY A 240 -5.05 -19.18 15.49
C GLY A 240 -3.87 -18.30 15.87
N LEU A 241 -3.69 -18.03 17.17
CA LEU A 241 -2.53 -17.31 17.68
C LEU A 241 -1.23 -18.11 17.48
N PHE A 242 -1.24 -19.41 17.75
CA PHE A 242 -0.09 -20.29 17.48
C PHE A 242 0.29 -20.28 15.99
N VAL A 243 -0.69 -20.40 15.10
CA VAL A 243 -0.48 -20.31 13.64
C VAL A 243 0.09 -18.94 13.26
N THR A 244 -0.38 -17.86 13.89
CA THR A 244 0.11 -16.49 13.65
C THR A 244 1.61 -16.38 13.91
N PHE A 245 2.14 -16.99 14.97
CA PHE A 245 3.58 -16.98 15.24
C PHE A 245 4.42 -17.64 14.14
N CYS A 246 3.90 -18.71 13.51
CA CYS A 246 4.55 -19.36 12.37
C CYS A 246 4.40 -18.54 11.09
N VAL A 247 3.20 -18.04 10.81
CA VAL A 247 2.88 -17.30 9.58
C VAL A 247 3.61 -15.97 9.53
N VAL A 248 3.68 -15.20 10.62
CA VAL A 248 4.42 -13.92 10.64
C VAL A 248 5.90 -14.15 10.31
N LYS A 249 6.53 -15.18 10.88
CA LYS A 249 7.91 -15.55 10.57
C LYS A 249 8.09 -15.98 9.10
N GLY A 250 7.13 -16.73 8.55
CA GLY A 250 7.15 -17.14 7.15
C GLY A 250 6.96 -15.96 6.19
N LEU A 251 5.98 -15.10 6.47
CA LEU A 251 5.61 -13.95 5.66
C LEU A 251 6.74 -12.93 5.58
N VAL A 252 7.42 -12.64 6.70
CA VAL A 252 8.59 -11.74 6.74
C VAL A 252 9.76 -12.28 5.90
N ARG A 253 9.88 -13.60 5.73
CA ARG A 253 10.92 -14.21 4.87
C ARG A 253 10.55 -14.24 3.38
N LEU A 254 9.26 -14.26 3.07
CA LEU A 254 8.73 -14.33 1.70
C LEU A 254 8.51 -12.94 1.08
N CYS A 255 8.29 -11.90 1.91
CA CYS A 255 8.18 -10.53 1.45
C CYS A 255 9.57 -9.87 1.31
N PRO A 256 9.80 -9.05 0.27
CA PRO A 256 11.02 -8.26 0.15
C PRO A 256 11.21 -7.30 1.34
N ALA A 257 12.47 -6.96 1.61
CA ALA A 257 12.91 -6.19 2.78
C ALA A 257 12.44 -4.72 2.81
N ASP A 258 11.78 -4.26 1.75
CA ASP A 258 11.60 -2.84 1.45
C ASP A 258 10.24 -2.27 1.89
N ILE A 259 9.38 -3.09 2.53
CA ILE A 259 8.15 -2.58 3.15
C ILE A 259 8.53 -1.95 4.51
N PRO A 260 8.37 -0.63 4.68
CA PRO A 260 8.76 0.04 5.92
C PRO A 260 8.06 -0.59 7.12
N ARG A 261 8.84 -0.94 8.14
CA ARG A 261 8.39 -1.49 9.43
C ARG A 261 7.74 -2.88 9.38
N LEU A 262 7.82 -3.64 8.28
CA LEU A 262 7.35 -5.04 8.25
C LEU A 262 8.09 -5.89 9.30
N ASN A 263 9.38 -5.61 9.49
CA ASN A 263 10.25 -6.27 10.47
C ASN A 263 9.92 -5.93 11.94
N GLU A 264 9.12 -4.90 12.18
CA GLU A 264 8.61 -4.53 13.52
C GLU A 264 7.28 -5.20 13.85
N THR A 265 6.69 -5.95 12.92
CA THR A 265 5.40 -6.63 13.13
C THR A 265 5.57 -7.71 14.20
N LYS A 266 5.05 -7.44 15.39
CA LYS A 266 5.12 -8.34 16.56
C LYS A 266 3.72 -8.70 17.04
N VAL A 267 3.63 -9.86 17.70
CA VAL A 267 2.43 -10.27 18.43
C VAL A 267 2.48 -9.59 19.80
N ASP A 268 1.94 -8.38 19.86
CA ASP A 268 1.92 -7.57 21.09
C ASP A 268 0.60 -7.74 21.87
N TRP A 269 0.55 -7.23 23.10
CA TRP A 269 -0.64 -7.26 23.97
C TRP A 269 -1.93 -6.74 23.31
N PRO A 270 -1.93 -5.67 22.49
CA PRO A 270 -3.14 -5.24 21.79
C PRO A 270 -3.66 -6.28 20.80
N VAL A 271 -2.76 -7.01 20.10
CA VAL A 271 -3.11 -8.07 19.16
C VAL A 271 -3.71 -9.26 19.91
N LEU A 272 -3.14 -9.61 21.07
CA LEU A 272 -3.67 -10.64 21.96
C LEU A 272 -5.06 -10.27 22.48
N GLY A 273 -5.23 -9.05 22.99
CA GLY A 273 -6.50 -8.53 23.48
C GLY A 273 -7.56 -8.45 22.39
N PHE A 274 -7.19 -8.02 21.18
CA PHE A 274 -8.06 -8.01 20.01
C PHE A 274 -8.48 -9.44 19.62
N THR A 275 -7.54 -10.37 19.53
CA THR A 275 -7.80 -11.78 19.16
C THR A 275 -8.71 -12.45 20.18
N LEU A 276 -8.48 -12.22 21.47
CA LEU A 276 -9.34 -12.69 22.55
C LEU A 276 -10.75 -12.08 22.44
N GLY A 277 -10.84 -10.76 22.26
CA GLY A 277 -12.11 -10.05 22.11
C GLY A 277 -12.92 -10.56 20.93
N VAL A 278 -12.29 -10.72 19.76
CA VAL A 278 -12.92 -11.28 18.57
C VAL A 278 -13.36 -12.73 18.81
N SER A 279 -12.52 -13.57 19.44
CA SER A 279 -12.87 -14.97 19.72
C SER A 279 -14.08 -15.09 20.66
N VAL A 280 -14.15 -14.23 21.68
CA VAL A 280 -15.28 -14.17 22.62
C VAL A 280 -16.54 -13.65 21.93
N LEU A 281 -16.44 -12.54 21.19
CA LEU A 281 -17.57 -11.97 20.43
C LEU A 281 -18.14 -12.98 19.43
N THR A 282 -17.26 -13.73 18.76
CA THR A 282 -17.64 -14.78 17.81
C THR A 282 -18.39 -15.91 18.53
N GLY A 283 -17.85 -16.41 19.65
CA GLY A 283 -18.51 -17.45 20.45
C GLY A 283 -19.88 -17.01 20.98
N LEU A 284 -20.01 -15.76 21.42
CA LEU A 284 -21.28 -15.16 21.86
C LEU A 284 -22.27 -15.04 20.71
N ALA A 285 -21.88 -14.40 19.60
CA ALA A 285 -22.76 -14.16 18.46
C ALA A 285 -23.35 -15.47 17.91
N PHE A 286 -22.55 -16.52 17.80
CA PHE A 286 -22.99 -17.81 17.25
C PHE A 286 -23.54 -18.79 18.29
N GLY A 287 -23.25 -18.60 19.58
CA GLY A 287 -23.90 -19.34 20.66
C GLY A 287 -25.31 -18.86 20.97
N ILE A 288 -25.56 -17.54 20.86
CA ILE A 288 -26.87 -16.93 21.16
C ILE A 288 -27.94 -17.35 20.15
N VAL A 289 -27.63 -17.40 18.86
CA VAL A 289 -28.60 -17.73 17.79
C VAL A 289 -29.31 -19.08 18.01
N PRO A 290 -28.62 -20.21 18.20
CA PRO A 290 -29.27 -21.47 18.53
C PRO A 290 -29.93 -21.45 19.92
N ALA A 291 -29.30 -20.81 20.92
CA ALA A 291 -29.83 -20.77 22.29
C ALA A 291 -31.19 -20.07 22.40
N CYS A 292 -31.35 -18.90 21.78
CA CYS A 292 -32.60 -18.16 21.74
C CYS A 292 -33.70 -18.96 21.04
N ARG A 293 -33.40 -19.64 19.92
CA ARG A 293 -34.40 -20.45 19.21
C ARG A 293 -34.83 -21.70 19.96
N THR A 294 -33.91 -22.38 20.66
CA THR A 294 -34.28 -23.53 21.51
C THR A 294 -35.11 -23.12 22.72
N SER A 295 -34.89 -21.91 23.26
CA SER A 295 -35.62 -21.41 24.44
C SER A 295 -37.09 -21.05 24.18
N GLY A 296 -37.46 -20.84 22.90
CA GLY A 296 -38.83 -20.54 22.47
C GLY A 296 -39.71 -21.78 22.21
N ILE A 297 -39.17 -23.00 22.31
CA ILE A 297 -39.91 -24.23 22.00
C ILE A 297 -40.98 -24.47 23.08
N HIS A 298 -42.26 -24.38 22.71
CA HIS A 298 -43.38 -24.78 23.56
C HIS A 298 -43.50 -26.31 23.55
N VAL A 299 -43.33 -26.92 24.72
CA VAL A 299 -43.32 -28.39 24.95
C VAL A 299 -44.57 -29.08 24.42
N GLY A 300 -45.73 -28.38 24.40
CA GLY A 300 -47.00 -28.91 23.90
C GLY A 300 -47.09 -29.13 22.38
N LEU A 301 -46.25 -28.48 21.57
CA LEU A 301 -46.21 -28.67 20.11
C LEU A 301 -45.18 -29.72 19.69
N ALA A 302 -44.01 -29.74 20.33
CA ALA A 302 -42.91 -30.64 19.97
C ALA A 302 -43.21 -32.14 20.22
N LEU A 303 -44.12 -32.45 21.15
CA LEU A 303 -44.54 -33.83 21.47
C LEU A 303 -45.73 -34.33 20.65
N LYS A 304 -46.53 -33.43 20.04
CA LYS A 304 -47.66 -33.78 19.16
C LYS A 304 -47.27 -33.90 17.68
N GLU A 305 -46.11 -33.35 17.29
CA GLU A 305 -45.66 -33.25 15.89
C GLU A 305 -44.85 -34.47 15.39
N GLY A 306 -45.26 -35.69 15.73
CA GLY A 306 -44.72 -36.88 15.07
C GLY A 306 -45.14 -37.04 13.60
N ARG A 307 -46.00 -36.16 13.05
CA ARG A 307 -46.78 -36.47 11.83
C ARG A 307 -47.07 -35.34 10.84
N THR A 308 -46.53 -34.13 11.00
CA THR A 308 -46.80 -33.03 10.03
C THR A 308 -45.56 -32.16 9.77
N PRO A 309 -45.21 -31.86 8.50
CA PRO A 309 -44.09 -30.97 8.16
C PRO A 309 -44.50 -29.52 8.43
N SER A 310 -44.55 -29.11 9.69
CA SER A 310 -45.02 -27.80 10.12
C SER A 310 -43.92 -26.73 10.00
N SER A 311 -44.32 -25.48 10.20
CA SER A 311 -43.67 -24.20 9.89
C SER A 311 -42.19 -24.02 10.27
N THR A 312 -41.62 -24.85 11.15
CA THR A 312 -40.22 -24.80 11.61
C THR A 312 -39.21 -25.09 10.49
N GLY A 313 -39.52 -26.01 9.55
CA GLY A 313 -38.64 -26.36 8.43
C GLY A 313 -38.47 -25.25 7.38
N ARG A 314 -39.48 -24.37 7.20
CA ARG A 314 -39.41 -23.24 6.25
C ARG A 314 -38.56 -22.08 6.79
N GLY A 315 -38.73 -21.73 8.07
CA GLY A 315 -37.89 -20.73 8.74
C GLY A 315 -36.42 -21.15 8.81
N TRP A 316 -36.18 -22.46 8.95
CA TRP A 316 -34.84 -23.05 8.93
C TRP A 316 -34.11 -22.88 7.59
N ARG A 317 -34.75 -23.32 6.50
CA ARG A 317 -34.18 -23.21 5.14
C ARG A 317 -33.88 -21.76 4.75
N ARG A 318 -34.65 -20.79 5.23
CA ARG A 318 -34.41 -19.36 4.99
C ARG A 318 -33.16 -18.84 5.70
N VAL A 319 -32.93 -19.21 6.97
CA VAL A 319 -31.74 -18.76 7.72
C VAL A 319 -30.47 -19.35 7.14
N HIS A 320 -30.41 -20.68 6.94
CA HIS A 320 -29.26 -21.32 6.32
C HIS A 320 -29.03 -20.87 4.87
N GLY A 321 -30.11 -20.67 4.10
CA GLY A 321 -30.02 -20.11 2.76
C GLY A 321 -29.43 -18.69 2.77
N GLY A 322 -29.86 -17.84 3.70
CA GLY A 322 -29.30 -16.50 3.89
C GLY A 322 -27.82 -16.51 4.28
N LEU A 323 -27.42 -17.42 5.16
CA LEU A 323 -26.02 -17.65 5.54
C LEU A 323 -25.16 -18.01 4.31
N VAL A 324 -25.62 -18.95 3.48
CA VAL A 324 -24.87 -19.33 2.26
C VAL A 324 -24.84 -18.20 1.23
N ILE A 325 -25.94 -17.46 1.05
CA ILE A 325 -25.98 -16.27 0.18
C ILE A 325 -24.98 -15.22 0.67
N GLY A 326 -24.95 -14.94 1.98
CA GLY A 326 -24.01 -13.98 2.57
C GLY A 326 -22.55 -14.42 2.39
N GLN A 327 -22.25 -15.68 2.67
CA GLN A 327 -20.92 -16.24 2.51
C GLN A 327 -20.43 -16.23 1.06
N THR A 328 -21.28 -16.63 0.11
CA THR A 328 -20.95 -16.60 -1.32
C THR A 328 -20.78 -15.16 -1.82
N GLY A 329 -21.61 -14.23 -1.35
CA GLY A 329 -21.47 -12.79 -1.64
C GLY A 329 -20.16 -12.21 -1.11
N LEU A 330 -19.82 -12.44 0.17
CA LEU A 330 -18.57 -11.99 0.77
C LEU A 330 -17.34 -12.59 0.06
N SER A 331 -17.42 -13.86 -0.35
CA SER A 331 -16.34 -14.52 -1.10
C SER A 331 -16.15 -13.87 -2.47
N LEU A 332 -17.24 -13.53 -3.16
CA LEU A 332 -17.17 -12.83 -4.45
C LEU A 332 -16.54 -11.44 -4.30
N ILE A 333 -16.88 -10.70 -3.24
CA ILE A 333 -16.28 -9.39 -2.96
C ILE A 333 -14.76 -9.50 -2.80
N LEU A 334 -14.29 -10.48 -2.02
CA LEU A 334 -12.85 -10.73 -1.82
C LEU A 334 -12.15 -11.16 -3.11
N LEU A 335 -12.74 -12.10 -3.85
CA LEU A 335 -12.20 -12.57 -5.13
C LEU A 335 -12.15 -11.46 -6.17
N ALA A 336 -13.17 -10.61 -6.26
CA ALA A 336 -13.19 -9.48 -7.17
C ALA A 336 -12.11 -8.45 -6.81
N GLY A 337 -11.98 -8.09 -5.52
CA GLY A 337 -10.93 -7.17 -5.07
C GLY A 337 -9.52 -7.72 -5.34
N ALA A 338 -9.28 -9.00 -5.02
CA ALA A 338 -8.01 -9.66 -5.31
C ALA A 338 -7.71 -9.70 -6.81
N ALA A 339 -8.69 -10.10 -7.63
CA ALA A 339 -8.51 -10.21 -9.08
C ALA A 339 -8.28 -8.84 -9.74
N LEU A 340 -8.95 -7.78 -9.30
CA LEU A 340 -8.71 -6.41 -9.79
C LEU A 340 -7.30 -5.91 -9.43
N LEU A 341 -6.79 -6.18 -8.23
CA LEU A 341 -5.42 -5.83 -7.85
C LEU A 341 -4.36 -6.66 -8.59
N ILE A 342 -4.61 -7.96 -8.79
CA ILE A 342 -3.73 -8.80 -9.61
C ILE A 342 -3.72 -8.31 -11.06
N ARG A 343 -4.89 -7.95 -11.61
CA ARG A 343 -4.99 -7.42 -12.96
C ARG A 343 -4.33 -6.05 -13.09
N THR A 344 -4.37 -5.23 -12.04
CA THR A 344 -3.60 -3.98 -11.96
C THR A 344 -2.10 -4.24 -12.12
N TRP A 345 -1.57 -5.24 -11.39
CA TRP A 345 -0.17 -5.63 -11.48
C TRP A 345 0.19 -6.22 -12.86
N ILE A 346 -0.69 -7.02 -13.48
CA ILE A 346 -0.47 -7.54 -14.85
C ILE A 346 -0.58 -6.44 -15.90
N ALA A 347 -1.53 -5.52 -15.75
CA ALA A 347 -1.74 -4.40 -16.67
C ALA A 347 -0.52 -3.47 -16.68
N PHE A 348 0.16 -3.30 -15.55
CA PHE A 348 1.39 -2.53 -15.45
C PHE A 348 2.46 -2.99 -16.45
N TYR A 349 2.75 -4.29 -16.52
CA TYR A 349 3.75 -4.83 -17.47
C TYR A 349 3.34 -4.75 -18.95
N ARG A 350 2.08 -4.44 -19.24
CA ARG A 350 1.56 -4.30 -20.61
C ARG A 350 1.29 -2.85 -20.99
N LEU A 351 1.46 -1.93 -20.05
CA LEU A 351 1.13 -0.54 -20.24
C LEU A 351 2.28 0.13 -20.99
N ASP A 352 1.94 0.94 -21.99
CA ASP A 352 2.91 1.88 -22.55
C ASP A 352 3.23 2.93 -21.47
N LEU A 353 4.43 2.86 -20.92
CA LEU A 353 4.91 3.76 -19.88
C LEU A 353 5.29 5.13 -20.46
N GLY A 354 5.32 5.28 -21.79
CA GLY A 354 5.85 6.45 -22.49
C GLY A 354 7.38 6.45 -22.58
N PHE A 355 8.05 5.47 -21.95
CA PHE A 355 9.49 5.23 -21.94
C PHE A 355 9.76 3.71 -21.85
N GLN A 356 11.01 3.30 -22.10
CA GLN A 356 11.44 1.90 -22.12
C GLN A 356 12.36 1.61 -20.93
N PRO A 357 11.88 0.95 -19.86
CA PRO A 357 12.70 0.63 -18.69
C PRO A 357 13.74 -0.47 -18.96
N GLU A 358 13.56 -1.24 -20.04
CA GLU A 358 14.42 -2.36 -20.38
C GLU A 358 15.83 -1.88 -20.73
N HIS A 359 16.82 -2.64 -20.26
CA HIS A 359 18.24 -2.39 -20.50
C HIS A 359 18.75 -1.02 -20.01
N VAL A 360 18.06 -0.38 -19.07
CA VAL A 360 18.49 0.88 -18.45
C VAL A 360 19.05 0.64 -17.06
N LEU A 361 20.28 1.10 -16.84
CA LEU A 361 20.92 1.19 -15.53
C LEU A 361 20.68 2.57 -14.94
N THR A 362 20.31 2.63 -13.67
CA THR A 362 20.28 3.86 -12.88
C THR A 362 21.35 3.78 -11.80
N MET A 363 22.05 4.89 -11.59
CA MET A 363 23.12 4.99 -10.61
C MET A 363 23.08 6.35 -9.95
N GLU A 364 22.93 6.38 -8.63
CA GLU A 364 22.96 7.63 -7.87
C GLU A 364 24.41 7.97 -7.51
N ILE A 365 24.79 9.19 -7.87
CA ILE A 365 26.11 9.74 -7.63
C ILE A 365 25.92 10.98 -6.78
N SER A 366 26.40 10.91 -5.55
CA SER A 366 26.41 12.02 -4.62
C SER A 366 27.85 12.52 -4.48
N LEU A 367 28.08 13.81 -4.71
CA LEU A 367 29.38 14.47 -4.51
C LEU A 367 29.49 15.00 -3.08
N LEU A 368 30.72 15.00 -2.54
CA LEU A 368 30.98 15.58 -1.21
C LEU A 368 30.85 17.10 -1.25
N GLU A 369 29.99 17.66 -0.40
CA GLU A 369 29.80 19.12 -0.24
C GLU A 369 31.11 19.87 0.03
N SER A 370 32.00 19.30 0.84
CA SER A 370 33.30 19.90 1.14
C SER A 370 34.22 20.06 -0.08
N SER A 371 34.14 19.14 -1.05
CA SER A 371 34.98 19.14 -2.25
C SER A 371 34.31 19.87 -3.42
N TYR A 372 32.97 19.85 -3.44
CA TYR A 372 32.11 20.41 -4.48
C TYR A 372 31.14 21.47 -3.91
N PRO A 373 31.66 22.62 -3.42
CA PRO A 373 30.83 23.67 -2.81
C PRO A 373 30.03 24.52 -3.81
N VAL A 374 30.40 24.50 -5.11
CA VAL A 374 29.84 25.35 -6.17
C VAL A 374 29.50 24.54 -7.43
N TYR A 375 28.53 25.00 -8.23
CA TYR A 375 27.99 24.27 -9.40
C TYR A 375 29.04 24.02 -10.48
N GLU A 376 29.95 24.95 -10.69
CA GLU A 376 30.99 24.85 -11.72
C GLU A 376 31.93 23.67 -11.45
N ARG A 377 32.16 23.33 -10.17
CA ARG A 377 32.92 22.13 -9.82
C ARG A 377 32.13 20.86 -10.06
N CYS A 378 30.83 20.85 -9.78
CA CYS A 378 29.97 19.72 -10.09
C CYS A 378 29.92 19.48 -11.61
N GLU A 379 29.79 20.55 -12.40
CA GLU A 379 29.84 20.47 -13.88
C GLU A 379 31.16 19.89 -14.35
N ALA A 380 32.29 20.38 -13.82
CA ALA A 380 33.62 19.91 -14.17
C ALA A 380 33.85 18.41 -13.87
N PHE A 381 33.04 17.81 -13.00
CA PHE A 381 33.04 16.37 -12.75
C PHE A 381 32.04 15.62 -13.64
N PHE A 382 30.78 16.05 -13.67
CA PHE A 382 29.71 15.31 -14.33
C PHE A 382 29.80 15.32 -15.85
N LYS A 383 30.28 16.42 -16.45
CA LYS A 383 30.38 16.54 -17.90
C LYS A 383 31.43 15.57 -18.48
N PRO A 384 32.69 15.53 -17.98
CA PRO A 384 33.64 14.49 -18.40
C PRO A 384 33.16 13.07 -18.09
N LEU A 385 32.53 12.85 -16.92
CA LEU A 385 32.00 11.54 -16.58
C LEU A 385 30.97 11.06 -17.62
N LEU A 386 30.04 11.93 -18.00
CA LEU A 386 29.01 11.61 -18.99
C LEU A 386 29.62 11.28 -20.36
N GLU A 387 30.62 12.04 -20.80
CA GLU A 387 31.35 11.77 -22.04
C GLU A 387 32.08 10.42 -22.00
N CYS A 388 32.79 10.12 -20.92
CA CYS A 388 33.46 8.83 -20.74
C CYS A 388 32.48 7.66 -20.74
N VAL A 389 31.35 7.78 -20.03
CA VAL A 389 30.32 6.73 -19.96
C VAL A 389 29.69 6.52 -21.34
N ARG A 390 29.42 7.57 -22.11
CA ARG A 390 28.93 7.46 -23.50
C ARG A 390 29.91 6.73 -24.41
N GLY A 391 31.22 6.83 -24.13
CA GLY A 391 32.27 6.14 -24.88
C GLY A 391 32.48 4.66 -24.52
N LEU A 392 31.83 4.15 -23.47
CA LEU A 392 32.02 2.76 -23.04
C LEU A 392 31.37 1.76 -24.02
N PRO A 393 32.04 0.63 -24.33
CA PRO A 393 31.46 -0.39 -25.19
C PRO A 393 30.21 -1.01 -24.54
N GLY A 394 29.11 -1.06 -25.30
CA GLY A 394 27.82 -1.58 -24.84
C GLY A 394 26.90 -0.52 -24.20
N VAL A 395 27.36 0.74 -24.09
CA VAL A 395 26.50 1.89 -23.78
C VAL A 395 25.94 2.44 -25.08
N ARG A 396 24.62 2.51 -25.18
CA ARG A 396 23.91 3.07 -26.34
C ARG A 396 23.66 4.57 -26.19
N ALA A 397 23.24 4.98 -24.99
CA ALA A 397 22.99 6.37 -24.65
C ALA A 397 23.14 6.55 -23.13
N ALA A 398 23.55 7.73 -22.70
CA ALA A 398 23.61 8.09 -21.29
C ALA A 398 23.21 9.54 -21.08
N ALA A 399 22.59 9.79 -19.93
CA ALA A 399 22.13 11.10 -19.51
C ALA A 399 22.16 11.23 -17.99
N LEU A 400 22.18 12.46 -17.52
CA LEU A 400 22.10 12.86 -16.13
C LEU A 400 20.79 13.63 -15.87
N THR A 401 20.24 13.44 -14.67
CA THR A 401 19.10 14.19 -14.09
C THR A 401 19.34 14.35 -12.59
N PRO A 402 18.91 15.45 -11.93
CA PRO A 402 19.08 15.61 -10.48
C PRO A 402 18.49 14.44 -9.69
N PHE A 403 17.27 14.03 -10.05
CA PHE A 403 16.59 12.88 -9.47
C PHE A 403 15.76 12.18 -10.56
N LEU A 404 15.74 10.85 -10.52
CA LEU A 404 14.86 10.03 -11.34
C LEU A 404 13.92 9.24 -10.43
N ASP A 405 12.88 9.92 -9.94
CA ASP A 405 11.82 9.29 -9.15
C ASP A 405 10.50 9.27 -9.96
N PHE A 406 9.80 8.13 -9.90
CA PHE A 406 8.52 7.88 -10.55
C PHE A 406 7.32 7.89 -9.57
N GLY A 407 7.57 8.29 -8.32
CA GLY A 407 6.59 8.48 -7.26
C GLY A 407 6.73 9.80 -6.49
N TYR A 408 7.88 10.47 -6.54
CA TYR A 408 8.03 11.76 -5.85
C TYR A 408 7.16 12.85 -6.47
N ASP A 409 6.53 13.65 -5.60
CA ASP A 409 5.97 14.97 -5.93
C ASP A 409 7.12 15.86 -6.41
N GLY A 410 7.49 15.74 -7.69
CA GLY A 410 8.37 16.69 -8.35
C GLY A 410 7.84 18.10 -8.11
N VAL A 411 8.73 19.09 -8.04
CA VAL A 411 8.34 20.47 -7.72
C VAL A 411 7.31 20.93 -8.75
N GLU A 412 6.07 21.07 -8.28
CA GLU A 412 4.99 21.66 -9.04
C GLU A 412 5.40 23.08 -9.39
N SER A 413 5.58 23.31 -10.69
CA SER A 413 5.97 24.60 -11.24
C SER A 413 4.71 25.22 -11.84
N SER A 414 4.29 26.35 -11.27
CA SER A 414 3.29 27.19 -11.90
C SER A 414 3.87 27.78 -13.18
N PHE A 415 3.04 27.85 -14.22
CA PHE A 415 3.42 28.47 -15.49
C PHE A 415 2.23 29.17 -16.11
N HIS A 416 2.50 30.09 -17.03
CA HIS A 416 1.46 30.64 -17.89
C HIS A 416 1.95 30.76 -19.33
N ILE A 417 1.03 30.65 -20.28
CA ILE A 417 1.34 30.82 -21.70
C ILE A 417 1.44 32.32 -21.97
N VAL A 418 2.54 32.77 -22.57
CA VAL A 418 2.76 34.20 -22.87
C VAL A 418 1.66 34.68 -23.82
N GLY A 419 0.98 35.77 -23.44
CA GLY A 419 -0.19 36.29 -24.16
C GLY A 419 -1.52 35.62 -23.78
N ARG A 420 -1.54 34.68 -22.83
CA ARG A 420 -2.73 34.06 -22.23
C ARG A 420 -2.56 33.91 -20.71
N PRO A 421 -2.50 35.02 -19.95
CA PRO A 421 -2.43 34.95 -18.50
C PRO A 421 -3.73 34.34 -17.93
N PRO A 422 -3.66 33.58 -16.81
CA PRO A 422 -4.84 32.99 -16.19
C PRO A 422 -5.80 34.08 -15.68
N ALA A 423 -7.11 33.84 -15.79
CA ALA A 423 -8.15 34.80 -15.38
C ALA A 423 -8.29 34.89 -13.85
N HIS A 424 -8.01 33.78 -13.16
CA HIS A 424 -7.95 33.70 -11.70
C HIS A 424 -6.68 32.97 -11.23
N PRO A 425 -6.11 33.33 -10.07
CA PRO A 425 -4.94 32.63 -9.49
C PRO A 425 -5.15 31.12 -9.32
N ASP A 426 -6.38 30.70 -9.01
CA ASP A 426 -6.76 29.29 -8.84
C ASP A 426 -6.82 28.51 -10.19
N GLU A 427 -6.77 29.21 -11.33
CA GLU A 427 -6.73 28.63 -12.67
C GLU A 427 -5.31 28.59 -13.27
N THR A 428 -4.29 28.98 -12.49
CA THR A 428 -2.91 29.00 -12.94
C THR A 428 -2.47 27.59 -13.37
N PRO A 429 -2.01 27.39 -14.61
CA PRO A 429 -1.46 26.11 -15.05
C PRO A 429 -0.32 25.65 -14.14
N VAL A 430 -0.34 24.34 -13.81
CA VAL A 430 0.70 23.70 -13.02
C VAL A 430 1.20 22.48 -13.78
N GLY A 431 2.51 22.32 -13.83
CA GLY A 431 3.16 21.14 -14.39
C GLY A 431 4.36 20.73 -13.54
N LYS A 432 4.79 19.48 -13.68
CA LYS A 432 5.95 18.98 -12.96
C LYS A 432 7.23 19.44 -13.65
N GLY A 433 8.09 20.16 -12.92
CA GLY A 433 9.38 20.59 -13.43
C GLY A 433 10.42 19.47 -13.34
N ARG A 434 11.15 19.22 -14.43
CA ARG A 434 12.31 18.31 -14.46
C ARG A 434 13.47 18.91 -15.22
N GLU A 435 14.67 18.64 -14.73
CA GLU A 435 15.91 19.07 -15.37
C GLU A 435 16.61 17.88 -15.99
N VAL A 436 17.01 18.02 -17.24
CA VAL A 436 17.57 16.91 -18.00
C VAL A 436 18.71 17.38 -18.89
N THR A 437 19.74 16.54 -19.02
CA THR A 437 20.81 16.72 -20.01
C THR A 437 20.36 16.34 -21.42
N ALA A 438 21.14 16.75 -22.42
CA ALA A 438 20.95 16.30 -23.80
C ALA A 438 21.00 14.76 -23.87
N GLY A 439 20.16 14.16 -24.72
CA GLY A 439 20.08 12.69 -24.86
C GLY A 439 19.28 11.96 -23.78
N PHE A 440 18.71 12.66 -22.78
CA PHE A 440 17.87 12.04 -21.75
C PHE A 440 16.69 11.26 -22.32
N PHE A 441 15.95 11.86 -23.25
CA PHE A 441 14.77 11.23 -23.86
C PHE A 441 15.15 9.97 -24.66
N GLU A 442 16.28 9.98 -25.37
CA GLU A 442 16.81 8.80 -26.06
C GLU A 442 17.23 7.71 -25.06
N THR A 443 17.92 8.12 -23.99
CA THR A 443 18.37 7.21 -22.95
C THR A 443 17.20 6.50 -22.28
N LEU A 444 16.10 7.20 -22.00
CA LEU A 444 14.88 6.58 -21.48
C LEU A 444 13.99 5.94 -22.57
N GLY A 445 14.32 6.08 -23.85
CA GLY A 445 13.49 5.54 -24.94
C GLY A 445 12.14 6.24 -25.06
N MET A 446 12.06 7.51 -24.66
CA MET A 446 10.87 8.34 -24.80
C MET A 446 10.67 8.76 -26.25
N ARG A 447 9.44 8.60 -26.74
CA ARG A 447 9.09 8.95 -28.12
C ARG A 447 8.96 10.47 -28.29
N LEU A 448 9.71 11.06 -29.21
CA LEU A 448 9.50 12.43 -29.67
C LEU A 448 8.26 12.48 -30.58
N LEU A 449 7.26 13.28 -30.21
CA LEU A 449 5.99 13.41 -30.93
C LEU A 449 6.00 14.60 -31.91
N LYS A 450 6.60 15.72 -31.51
CA LYS A 450 6.73 16.94 -32.31
C LYS A 450 8.03 17.69 -31.99
N GLY A 451 8.50 18.48 -32.94
CA GLY A 451 9.66 19.35 -32.76
C GLY A 451 10.98 18.59 -32.70
N ARG A 452 11.86 18.97 -31.77
CA ARG A 452 13.19 18.37 -31.58
C ARG A 452 13.48 18.07 -30.12
N SER A 453 14.48 17.22 -29.89
CA SER A 453 15.05 17.01 -28.55
C SER A 453 16.05 18.12 -28.18
N PHE A 454 16.50 18.13 -26.93
CA PHE A 454 17.59 19.00 -26.48
C PHE A 454 18.91 18.58 -27.11
N THR A 455 19.71 19.60 -27.44
CA THR A 455 21.07 19.51 -27.96
C THR A 455 22.04 20.11 -26.95
N GLU A 456 23.35 19.90 -27.14
CA GLU A 456 24.37 20.49 -26.27
C GLU A 456 24.36 22.04 -26.31
N LEU A 457 23.85 22.66 -27.38
CA LEU A 457 23.66 24.11 -27.45
C LEU A 457 22.56 24.61 -26.50
N ASP A 458 21.53 23.78 -26.26
CA ASP A 458 20.43 24.16 -25.36
C ASP A 458 20.84 24.10 -23.89
N MET A 459 21.98 23.47 -23.57
CA MET A 459 22.52 23.40 -22.21
C MET A 459 23.24 24.71 -21.79
N GLN A 460 23.41 25.66 -22.72
CA GLN A 460 24.00 26.96 -22.42
C GLN A 460 22.97 27.86 -21.72
N GLU A 461 23.37 28.56 -20.66
CA GLU A 461 22.47 29.42 -19.86
C GLU A 461 21.70 30.47 -20.68
N ALA A 462 22.27 30.95 -21.80
CA ALA A 462 21.61 31.94 -22.65
C ALA A 462 20.37 31.37 -23.40
N VAL A 463 20.21 30.05 -23.48
CA VAL A 463 19.18 29.39 -24.29
C VAL A 463 18.01 28.94 -23.43
N HIS A 464 16.89 29.65 -23.57
CA HIS A 464 15.68 29.45 -22.78
C HIS A 464 14.68 28.55 -23.52
N ASN A 465 15.00 27.27 -23.64
CA ASN A 465 14.12 26.28 -24.28
C ASN A 465 13.47 25.36 -23.25
N VAL A 466 12.28 24.86 -23.58
CA VAL A 466 11.53 23.89 -22.78
C VAL A 466 10.96 22.80 -23.69
N ILE A 467 10.91 21.57 -23.19
CA ILE A 467 10.20 20.45 -23.82
C ILE A 467 9.04 20.09 -22.90
N ILE A 468 7.88 19.84 -23.47
CA ILE A 468 6.68 19.46 -22.71
C ILE A 468 6.27 18.05 -23.07
N ASP A 469 5.51 17.40 -22.19
CA ASP A 469 4.92 16.11 -22.52
C ASP A 469 3.57 16.22 -23.26
N GLU A 470 3.11 15.09 -23.77
CA GLU A 470 1.86 14.97 -24.51
C GLU A 470 0.64 15.42 -23.69
N ASN A 471 0.62 15.13 -22.38
CA ASN A 471 -0.51 15.48 -21.51
C ASN A 471 -0.62 17.01 -21.35
N LEU A 472 0.50 17.69 -21.11
CA LEU A 472 0.54 19.15 -21.02
C LEU A 472 0.16 19.80 -22.35
N ALA A 473 0.71 19.29 -23.45
CA ALA A 473 0.39 19.76 -24.80
C ALA A 473 -1.11 19.63 -25.09
N ARG A 474 -1.71 18.47 -24.80
CA ARG A 474 -3.14 18.22 -25.03
C ARG A 474 -4.03 19.10 -24.15
N LYS A 475 -3.63 19.36 -22.91
CA LYS A 475 -4.46 20.10 -21.94
C LYS A 475 -4.45 21.60 -22.19
N TYR A 476 -3.28 22.18 -22.46
CA TYR A 476 -3.11 23.64 -22.51
C TYR A 476 -2.92 24.21 -23.92
N PHE A 477 -2.61 23.36 -24.91
CA PHE A 477 -2.42 23.74 -26.30
C PHE A 477 -3.42 23.03 -27.23
N ASP A 478 -4.60 22.64 -26.73
CA ASP A 478 -5.61 22.00 -27.59
C ASP A 478 -5.98 22.90 -28.77
N GLY A 479 -5.91 22.33 -29.98
CA GLY A 479 -6.14 23.04 -31.24
C GLY A 479 -5.05 24.03 -31.69
N VAL A 480 -3.95 24.21 -30.94
CA VAL A 480 -2.82 25.10 -31.30
C VAL A 480 -1.51 24.32 -31.32
N ASP A 481 -0.62 24.59 -32.28
CA ASP A 481 0.69 23.94 -32.27
C ASP A 481 1.54 24.49 -31.11
N PRO A 482 1.96 23.65 -30.14
CA PRO A 482 2.75 24.12 -29.00
C PRO A 482 4.16 24.55 -29.41
N ILE A 483 4.69 24.03 -30.53
CA ILE A 483 6.06 24.33 -30.97
C ILE A 483 6.19 25.82 -31.32
N GLY A 484 7.22 26.47 -30.78
CA GLY A 484 7.49 27.91 -30.96
C GLY A 484 6.68 28.83 -30.05
N GLN A 485 5.73 28.29 -29.26
CA GLN A 485 5.04 29.08 -28.24
C GLN A 485 5.97 29.38 -27.07
N ARG A 486 5.74 30.53 -26.42
CA ARG A 486 6.48 30.94 -25.22
C ARG A 486 5.64 30.68 -23.97
N VAL A 487 6.27 30.07 -22.98
CA VAL A 487 5.69 29.77 -21.67
C VAL A 487 6.55 30.45 -20.63
N HIS A 488 5.94 31.24 -19.76
CA HIS A 488 6.61 31.83 -18.63
C HIS A 488 6.59 30.85 -17.46
N VAL A 489 7.78 30.37 -17.06
CA VAL A 489 7.98 29.37 -16.01
C VAL A 489 9.38 29.52 -15.43
N TRP A 490 9.53 29.35 -14.11
CA TRP A 490 10.78 29.63 -13.39
C TRP A 490 11.28 31.07 -13.63
N ASP A 491 10.36 32.04 -13.55
CA ASP A 491 10.58 33.49 -13.76
C ASP A 491 11.19 33.89 -15.11
N GLU A 492 11.16 32.98 -16.08
CA GLU A 492 11.74 33.16 -17.40
C GLU A 492 10.78 32.76 -18.51
N ASP A 493 10.84 33.47 -19.63
CA ASP A 493 10.11 33.12 -20.83
C ASP A 493 10.86 32.05 -21.62
N ARG A 494 10.30 30.83 -21.68
CA ARG A 494 10.90 29.69 -22.37
C ARG A 494 10.13 29.32 -23.62
N THR A 495 10.85 28.99 -24.69
CA THR A 495 10.25 28.59 -25.95
C THR A 495 10.08 27.07 -25.99
N VAL A 496 8.87 26.61 -26.30
CA VAL A 496 8.57 25.18 -26.46
C VAL A 496 9.20 24.69 -27.77
N VAL A 497 10.19 23.80 -27.69
CA VAL A 497 10.94 23.29 -28.86
C VAL A 497 10.60 21.85 -29.22
N GLY A 498 9.92 21.12 -28.33
CA GLY A 498 9.58 19.72 -28.52
C GLY A 498 8.43 19.25 -27.66
N VAL A 499 7.76 18.20 -28.14
CA VAL A 499 6.75 17.46 -27.38
C VAL A 499 7.15 15.99 -27.34
N VAL A 500 7.23 15.40 -26.15
CA VAL A 500 7.59 13.99 -25.93
C VAL A 500 6.42 13.18 -25.38
N GLY A 501 6.52 11.85 -25.45
CA GLY A 501 5.58 10.96 -24.78
C GLY A 501 5.52 11.26 -23.27
N THR A 502 4.35 11.03 -22.68
CA THR A 502 4.12 11.30 -21.25
C THR A 502 5.03 10.47 -20.36
N LEU A 503 5.81 11.15 -19.51
CA LEU A 503 6.49 10.49 -18.39
C LEU A 503 5.46 10.22 -17.30
N ARG A 504 5.07 8.96 -17.15
CA ARG A 504 3.96 8.60 -16.26
C ARG A 504 4.40 8.58 -14.79
N ASP A 505 3.61 9.25 -13.95
CA ASP A 505 3.75 9.18 -12.49
C ASP A 505 2.89 8.03 -11.95
N PHE A 506 3.48 7.17 -11.09
CA PHE A 506 2.80 6.01 -10.51
C PHE A 506 2.21 6.29 -9.14
N GLU A 507 2.68 7.30 -8.42
CA GLU A 507 2.08 7.71 -7.16
C GLU A 507 0.84 8.55 -7.40
N HIS A 508 0.81 9.42 -8.40
CA HIS A 508 -0.36 10.21 -8.77
C HIS A 508 -0.87 9.83 -10.15
N PRO A 509 -1.78 8.84 -10.27
CA PRO A 509 -2.30 8.38 -11.55
C PRO A 509 -3.19 9.41 -12.26
N ASP A 510 -3.31 10.65 -11.75
CA ASP A 510 -4.03 11.70 -12.43
C ASP A 510 -3.27 12.08 -13.71
N PRO A 511 -3.80 11.73 -14.90
CA PRO A 511 -3.17 12.10 -16.16
C PRO A 511 -3.18 13.63 -16.41
N ALA A 512 -3.82 14.42 -15.54
CA ALA A 512 -4.02 15.86 -15.76
C ALA A 512 -2.81 16.75 -15.46
N LEU A 513 -1.80 16.27 -14.72
CA LEU A 513 -0.55 17.01 -14.50
C LEU A 513 0.49 16.54 -15.52
N GLY A 514 0.76 17.38 -16.51
CA GLY A 514 1.84 17.14 -17.46
C GLY A 514 3.20 17.61 -16.93
N THR A 515 4.26 17.29 -17.66
CA THR A 515 5.66 17.54 -17.27
C THR A 515 6.30 18.59 -18.18
N LEU A 516 7.04 19.53 -17.57
CA LEU A 516 7.95 20.46 -18.26
C LEU A 516 9.39 20.01 -18.01
N PHE A 517 10.14 19.84 -19.09
CA PHE A 517 11.55 19.52 -19.06
C PHE A 517 12.36 20.77 -19.42
N ARG A 518 13.31 21.15 -18.58
CA ARG A 518 14.32 22.17 -18.86
C ARG A 518 15.70 21.57 -19.05
N PRO A 519 16.57 22.21 -19.86
CA PRO A 519 17.98 21.88 -19.92
C PRO A 519 18.59 21.96 -18.53
N TRP A 520 19.43 20.98 -18.19
CA TRP A 520 20.18 21.01 -16.94
C TRP A 520 21.53 21.70 -17.15
N ASN A 521 21.61 22.95 -16.72
CA ASN A 521 22.77 23.82 -16.85
C ASN A 521 23.53 24.04 -15.52
N GLN A 522 22.93 23.69 -14.37
CA GLN A 522 23.52 23.85 -13.04
C GLN A 522 23.61 22.50 -12.31
N TYR A 523 24.72 21.79 -12.47
CA TYR A 523 24.89 20.43 -11.93
C TYR A 523 24.89 20.42 -10.40
N PHE A 524 23.98 19.62 -9.81
CA PHE A 524 23.87 19.43 -8.37
C PHE A 524 24.74 18.29 -7.88
N ARG A 525 25.06 18.31 -6.58
CA ARG A 525 25.87 17.25 -5.95
C ARG A 525 25.23 15.88 -6.03
N ASP A 526 23.92 15.82 -5.86
CA ASP A 526 23.14 14.59 -5.97
C ASP A 526 22.59 14.50 -7.39
N THR A 527 23.04 13.50 -8.12
CA THR A 527 22.72 13.31 -9.53
C THR A 527 22.45 11.84 -9.80
N THR A 528 21.39 11.57 -10.55
CA THR A 528 21.14 10.24 -11.11
C THR A 528 21.73 10.14 -12.51
N LEU A 529 22.68 9.22 -12.69
CA LEU A 529 23.14 8.78 -13.99
C LEU A 529 22.22 7.68 -14.51
N VAL A 530 21.73 7.88 -15.72
CA VAL A 530 20.87 6.95 -16.46
C VAL A 530 21.65 6.47 -17.68
N VAL A 531 21.75 5.16 -17.86
CA VAL A 531 22.54 4.56 -18.95
C VAL A 531 21.73 3.49 -19.63
N ARG A 532 21.47 3.67 -20.93
CA ARG A 532 20.89 2.64 -21.79
C ARG A 532 22.00 1.75 -22.33
N THR A 533 21.77 0.45 -22.25
CA THR A 533 22.76 -0.58 -22.58
C THR A 533 22.23 -1.51 -23.68
N ASP A 534 23.12 -2.19 -24.40
CA ASP A 534 22.72 -3.18 -25.42
C ASP A 534 22.39 -4.56 -24.83
N GLY A 535 22.67 -4.77 -23.54
CA GLY A 535 22.58 -6.06 -22.86
C GLY A 535 22.15 -5.93 -21.41
N ASP A 536 22.65 -6.81 -20.54
CA ASP A 536 22.33 -6.74 -19.11
C ASP A 536 22.93 -5.46 -18.47
N PRO A 537 22.10 -4.53 -17.98
CA PRO A 537 22.55 -3.22 -17.49
C PRO A 537 23.51 -3.34 -16.30
N LEU A 538 23.36 -4.37 -15.46
CA LEU A 538 24.19 -4.56 -14.27
C LEU A 538 25.64 -4.94 -14.61
N ARG A 539 25.91 -5.45 -15.82
CA ARG A 539 27.28 -5.78 -16.24
C ARG A 539 28.16 -4.54 -16.43
N LEU A 540 27.56 -3.41 -16.79
CA LEU A 540 28.28 -2.15 -16.99
C LEU A 540 28.52 -1.38 -15.68
N ALA A 541 27.84 -1.77 -14.59
CA ALA A 541 28.02 -1.12 -13.30
C ALA A 541 29.48 -1.09 -12.83
N GLY A 542 30.23 -2.18 -13.03
CA GLY A 542 31.65 -2.24 -12.65
C GLY A 542 32.53 -1.28 -13.46
N ALA A 543 32.29 -1.19 -14.77
CA ALA A 543 33.03 -0.29 -15.65
C ALA A 543 32.73 1.18 -15.36
N ILE A 544 31.45 1.52 -15.13
CA ILE A 544 31.05 2.88 -14.77
C ILE A 544 31.61 3.26 -13.40
N ARG A 545 31.60 2.33 -12.42
CA ARG A 545 32.26 2.53 -11.11
C ARG A 545 33.76 2.85 -11.26
N ALA A 546 34.44 2.18 -12.18
CA ALA A 546 35.85 2.44 -12.44
C ALA A 546 36.09 3.85 -13.03
N GLN A 547 35.21 4.30 -13.94
CA GLN A 547 35.29 5.66 -14.52
C GLN A 547 35.07 6.75 -13.46
N VAL A 548 34.09 6.56 -12.56
CA VAL A 548 33.90 7.47 -11.43
C VAL A 548 35.12 7.48 -10.51
N ALA A 549 35.71 6.31 -10.21
CA ALA A 549 36.89 6.22 -9.35
C ALA A 549 38.16 6.82 -9.98
N GLU A 550 38.24 6.88 -11.31
CA GLU A 550 39.34 7.52 -12.04
C GLU A 550 39.28 9.04 -11.93
N LEU A 551 38.07 9.61 -12.01
CA LEU A 551 37.83 11.05 -11.82
C LEU A 551 37.91 11.44 -10.34
N GLU A 552 37.29 10.68 -9.44
CA GLU A 552 37.22 10.97 -8.02
C GLU A 552 37.34 9.68 -7.18
N LYS A 553 38.53 9.50 -6.56
CA LYS A 553 38.86 8.26 -5.82
C LYS A 553 38.04 8.05 -4.56
N ASP A 554 37.56 9.13 -3.94
CA ASP A 554 36.85 9.10 -2.66
C ASP A 554 35.32 9.09 -2.82
N GLN A 555 34.82 8.96 -4.05
CA GLN A 555 33.39 9.04 -4.31
C GLN A 555 32.67 7.70 -4.15
N VAL A 556 31.54 7.73 -3.43
CA VAL A 556 30.71 6.56 -3.21
C VAL A 556 29.48 6.61 -4.09
N ILE A 557 29.42 5.63 -4.99
CA ILE A 557 28.26 5.34 -5.82
C ILE A 557 27.22 4.59 -5.00
N THR A 558 26.02 5.14 -4.89
CA THR A 558 24.86 4.53 -4.24
C THR A 558 23.88 3.99 -5.29
N GLU A 559 23.05 3.03 -4.86
CA GLU A 559 21.84 2.61 -5.59
C GLU A 559 22.04 2.28 -7.07
N VAL A 560 22.99 1.39 -7.34
CA VAL A 560 23.13 0.78 -8.67
C VAL A 560 22.05 -0.28 -8.85
N GLN A 561 21.09 0.00 -9.70
CA GLN A 561 19.99 -0.91 -10.00
C GLN A 561 19.50 -0.77 -11.44
N ALA A 562 18.90 -1.84 -11.95
CA ALA A 562 18.18 -1.76 -13.22
C ALA A 562 16.88 -0.95 -13.03
N LEU A 563 16.51 -0.14 -14.02
CA LEU A 563 15.31 0.70 -13.94
C LEU A 563 14.03 -0.12 -13.77
N GLU A 564 13.96 -1.32 -14.36
CA GLU A 564 12.86 -2.27 -14.14
C GLU A 564 12.70 -2.66 -12.66
N ALA A 565 13.81 -2.86 -11.94
CA ALA A 565 13.79 -3.20 -10.53
C ALA A 565 13.30 -2.01 -9.70
N HIS A 566 13.80 -0.82 -10.00
CA HIS A 566 13.37 0.43 -9.36
C HIS A 566 11.85 0.65 -9.52
N LEU A 567 11.30 0.44 -10.72
CA LEU A 567 9.86 0.53 -10.97
C LEU A 567 9.05 -0.56 -10.25
N SER A 568 9.59 -1.79 -10.17
CA SER A 568 8.97 -2.88 -9.42
C SER A 568 8.85 -2.56 -7.93
N ASP A 569 9.83 -1.85 -7.37
CA ASP A 569 9.84 -1.45 -5.96
C ASP A 569 8.80 -0.36 -5.66
N SER A 570 8.55 0.58 -6.59
CA SER A 570 7.47 1.55 -6.48
C SER A 570 6.07 0.91 -6.38
N LEU A 571 5.91 -0.33 -6.86
CA LEU A 571 4.66 -1.11 -6.79
C LEU A 571 4.63 -2.13 -5.65
N ALA A 572 5.61 -2.12 -4.75
CA ALA A 572 5.65 -3.04 -3.62
C ALA A 572 4.36 -3.02 -2.77
N PRO A 573 3.71 -1.86 -2.48
CA PRO A 573 2.46 -1.83 -1.73
C PRO A 573 1.30 -2.55 -2.45
N GLN A 574 1.14 -2.36 -3.76
CA GLN A 574 0.10 -2.99 -4.57
C GLN A 574 0.34 -4.51 -4.68
N ARG A 575 1.59 -4.93 -4.87
CA ARG A 575 1.96 -6.35 -4.89
C ARG A 575 1.68 -7.02 -3.54
N PHE A 576 2.05 -6.36 -2.44
CA PHE A 576 1.76 -6.85 -1.08
C PHE A 576 0.25 -6.99 -0.85
N ALA A 577 -0.53 -5.98 -1.26
CA ALA A 577 -1.99 -6.02 -1.21
C ALA A 577 -2.56 -7.18 -2.03
N ALA A 578 -2.10 -7.37 -3.28
CA ALA A 578 -2.56 -8.42 -4.17
C ALA A 578 -2.28 -9.83 -3.63
N VAL A 579 -1.10 -10.06 -3.07
CA VAL A 579 -0.74 -11.34 -2.43
C VAL A 579 -1.64 -11.62 -1.23
N LEU A 580 -1.82 -10.64 -0.34
CA LEU A 580 -2.56 -10.84 0.89
C LEU A 580 -4.08 -10.95 0.64
N LEU A 581 -4.65 -10.13 -0.26
CA LEU A 581 -6.04 -10.29 -0.71
C LEU A 581 -6.23 -11.60 -1.47
N GLY A 582 -5.26 -12.01 -2.29
CA GLY A 582 -5.28 -13.31 -2.97
C GLY A 582 -5.34 -14.47 -1.99
N LEU A 583 -4.54 -14.42 -0.91
CA LEU A 583 -4.59 -15.39 0.18
C LEU A 583 -5.96 -15.38 0.88
N PHE A 584 -6.49 -14.22 1.24
CA PHE A 584 -7.82 -14.09 1.86
C PHE A 584 -8.93 -14.60 0.94
N ALA A 585 -8.87 -14.30 -0.35
CA ALA A 585 -9.81 -14.79 -1.35
C ALA A 585 -9.73 -16.31 -1.50
N GLY A 586 -8.52 -16.89 -1.50
CA GLY A 586 -8.32 -18.34 -1.52
C GLY A 586 -8.90 -19.03 -0.28
N ILE A 587 -8.67 -18.48 0.91
CA ILE A 587 -9.25 -18.98 2.17
C ILE A 587 -10.78 -18.85 2.15
N ALA A 588 -11.30 -17.69 1.74
CA ALA A 588 -12.73 -17.45 1.62
C ALA A 588 -13.40 -18.45 0.69
N LEU A 589 -12.77 -18.75 -0.45
CA LEU A 589 -13.24 -19.73 -1.43
C LEU A 589 -13.25 -21.15 -0.87
N ALA A 590 -12.19 -21.56 -0.16
CA ALA A 590 -12.15 -22.85 0.51
C ALA A 590 -13.26 -22.97 1.57
N LEU A 591 -13.44 -21.93 2.40
CA LEU A 591 -14.49 -21.86 3.40
C LEU A 591 -15.89 -21.89 2.75
N ALA A 592 -16.11 -21.15 1.66
CA ALA A 592 -17.35 -21.16 0.87
C ALA A 592 -17.69 -22.56 0.37
N THR A 593 -16.70 -23.25 -0.17
CA THR A 593 -16.85 -24.63 -0.64
C THR A 593 -17.30 -25.56 0.50
N VAL A 594 -16.65 -25.47 1.66
CA VAL A 594 -16.99 -26.27 2.85
C VAL A 594 -18.39 -25.92 3.38
N GLY A 595 -18.76 -24.64 3.41
CA GLY A 595 -20.07 -24.17 3.88
C GLY A 595 -21.23 -24.66 3.01
N VAL A 596 -21.08 -24.51 1.69
CA VAL A 596 -22.05 -25.00 0.70
C VAL A 596 -22.19 -26.52 0.79
N TYR A 597 -21.06 -27.23 0.83
CA TYR A 597 -21.04 -28.70 1.00
C TYR A 597 -21.75 -29.12 2.29
N GLY A 598 -21.42 -28.50 3.42
CA GLY A 598 -22.02 -28.81 4.72
C GLY A 598 -23.53 -28.59 4.75
N LEU A 599 -24.02 -27.50 4.14
CA LEU A 599 -25.46 -27.24 4.02
C LEU A 599 -26.16 -28.31 3.18
N LEU A 600 -25.60 -28.64 2.01
CA LEU A 600 -26.22 -29.58 1.08
C LEU A 600 -26.18 -31.01 1.61
N GLN A 601 -25.10 -31.41 2.27
CA GLN A 601 -25.03 -32.69 2.97
C GLN A 601 -26.09 -32.78 4.08
N TYR A 602 -26.28 -31.70 4.85
CA TYR A 602 -27.29 -31.69 5.90
C TYR A 602 -28.73 -31.75 5.34
N THR A 603 -29.03 -30.90 4.36
CA THR A 603 -30.37 -30.85 3.76
C THR A 603 -30.73 -32.12 3.01
N THR A 604 -29.78 -32.77 2.34
CA THR A 604 -29.99 -34.09 1.71
C THR A 604 -30.19 -35.17 2.76
N SER A 605 -29.47 -35.14 3.89
CA SER A 605 -29.66 -36.09 5.00
C SER A 605 -30.99 -35.91 5.73
N GLN A 606 -31.59 -34.72 5.77
CA GLN A 606 -32.94 -34.53 6.31
C GLN A 606 -34.04 -34.90 5.32
N GLN A 607 -33.74 -34.89 4.02
CA GLN A 607 -34.70 -35.20 2.96
C GLN A 607 -34.58 -36.63 2.45
N THR A 608 -33.78 -37.50 3.09
CA THR A 608 -33.65 -38.92 2.73
C THR A 608 -35.00 -39.61 2.60
N HIS A 609 -35.93 -39.36 3.52
CA HIS A 609 -37.27 -39.92 3.48
C HIS A 609 -38.12 -39.37 2.31
N ASP A 610 -38.14 -38.04 2.12
CA ASP A 610 -38.83 -37.40 0.98
C ASP A 610 -38.25 -37.85 -0.38
N ILE A 611 -36.93 -38.02 -0.45
CA ILE A 611 -36.21 -38.50 -1.64
C ILE A 611 -36.55 -39.97 -1.87
N GLY A 612 -36.61 -40.79 -0.82
CA GLY A 612 -37.06 -42.19 -0.87
C GLY A 612 -38.48 -42.33 -1.39
N ILE A 613 -39.43 -41.52 -0.89
CA ILE A 613 -40.82 -41.48 -1.39
C ILE A 613 -40.85 -41.10 -2.87
N ARG A 614 -40.10 -40.07 -3.29
CA ARG A 614 -40.05 -39.66 -4.71
C ARG A 614 -39.49 -40.74 -5.60
N MET A 615 -38.44 -41.45 -5.15
CA MET A 615 -37.88 -42.57 -5.91
C MET A 615 -38.84 -43.76 -5.97
N ALA A 616 -39.56 -44.06 -4.88
CA ALA A 616 -40.61 -45.07 -4.85
C ALA A 616 -41.80 -44.73 -5.78
N LEU A 617 -42.09 -43.44 -5.96
CA LEU A 617 -43.07 -42.93 -6.92
C LEU A 617 -42.54 -42.83 -8.38
N GLY A 618 -41.32 -43.33 -8.65
CA GLY A 618 -40.75 -43.41 -10.00
C GLY A 618 -39.78 -42.28 -10.41
N ALA A 619 -39.34 -41.42 -9.48
CA ALA A 619 -38.33 -40.42 -9.81
C ALA A 619 -36.96 -41.09 -10.08
N THR A 620 -36.37 -40.80 -11.24
CA THR A 620 -35.03 -41.30 -11.59
C THR A 620 -33.95 -40.59 -10.77
N GLY A 621 -32.79 -41.24 -10.56
CA GLY A 621 -31.63 -40.63 -9.88
C GLY A 621 -31.16 -39.32 -10.53
N ARG A 622 -31.35 -39.15 -11.85
CA ARG A 622 -31.11 -37.87 -12.56
C ARG A 622 -32.05 -36.76 -12.09
N ASN A 623 -33.32 -37.05 -11.85
CA ASN A 623 -34.29 -36.07 -11.36
C ASN A 623 -33.96 -35.62 -9.94
N VAL A 624 -33.55 -36.55 -9.06
CA VAL A 624 -33.09 -36.24 -7.70
C VAL A 624 -31.84 -35.36 -7.75
N LEU A 625 -30.85 -35.73 -8.58
CA LEU A 625 -29.63 -34.95 -8.77
C LEU A 625 -29.94 -33.52 -9.25
N ALA A 626 -30.82 -33.36 -10.24
CA ALA A 626 -31.19 -32.07 -10.81
C ALA A 626 -31.88 -31.16 -9.78
N VAL A 627 -32.74 -31.69 -8.91
CA VAL A 627 -33.42 -30.91 -7.86
C VAL A 627 -32.42 -30.35 -6.86
N VAL A 628 -31.48 -31.18 -6.38
CA VAL A 628 -30.47 -30.76 -5.40
C VAL A 628 -29.49 -29.75 -6.02
N LEU A 629 -29.02 -30.00 -7.24
CA LEU A 629 -28.14 -29.08 -7.97
C LEU A 629 -28.82 -27.73 -8.25
N ARG A 630 -30.09 -27.72 -8.66
CA ARG A 630 -30.84 -26.48 -8.92
C ARG A 630 -31.02 -25.66 -7.64
N GLN A 631 -31.16 -26.30 -6.49
CA GLN A 631 -31.22 -25.60 -5.20
C GLN A 631 -29.88 -24.95 -4.82
N GLY A 632 -28.77 -25.68 -4.96
CA GLY A 632 -27.42 -25.14 -4.74
C GLY A 632 -27.12 -23.97 -5.70
N LEU A 633 -27.43 -24.15 -6.98
CA LEU A 633 -27.25 -23.14 -8.02
C LEU A 633 -28.06 -21.87 -7.74
N ARG A 634 -29.31 -22.00 -7.28
CA ARG A 634 -30.15 -20.84 -6.94
C ARG A 634 -29.56 -20.00 -5.82
N LEU A 635 -29.05 -20.65 -4.77
CA LEU A 635 -28.40 -19.95 -3.64
C LEU A 635 -27.10 -19.27 -4.10
N ALA A 636 -26.30 -19.96 -4.91
CA ALA A 636 -25.07 -19.40 -5.48
C ALA A 636 -25.35 -18.18 -6.37
N LEU A 637 -26.35 -18.25 -7.25
CA LEU A 637 -26.72 -17.13 -8.14
C LEU A 637 -27.17 -15.89 -7.34
N ILE A 638 -28.00 -16.08 -6.31
CA ILE A 638 -28.42 -14.96 -5.45
C ILE A 638 -27.21 -14.38 -4.72
N GLY A 639 -26.33 -15.24 -4.20
CA GLY A 639 -25.07 -14.84 -3.58
C GLY A 639 -24.16 -14.05 -4.50
N VAL A 640 -24.01 -14.48 -5.76
CA VAL A 640 -23.24 -13.79 -6.79
C VAL A 640 -23.84 -12.41 -7.08
N VAL A 641 -25.15 -12.29 -7.23
CA VAL A 641 -25.81 -10.98 -7.46
C VAL A 641 -25.58 -10.03 -6.29
N VAL A 642 -25.75 -10.51 -5.06
CA VAL A 642 -25.50 -9.72 -3.83
C VAL A 642 -24.01 -9.34 -3.74
N GLY A 643 -23.12 -10.29 -4.04
CA GLY A 643 -21.68 -10.08 -4.06
C GLY A 643 -21.25 -9.06 -5.10
N LEU A 644 -21.84 -9.08 -6.30
CA LEU A 644 -21.54 -8.12 -7.37
C LEU A 644 -21.93 -6.70 -6.94
N ALA A 645 -23.12 -6.54 -6.35
CA ALA A 645 -23.53 -5.26 -5.79
C ALA A 645 -22.56 -4.77 -4.70
N GLY A 646 -22.12 -5.67 -3.82
CA GLY A 646 -21.12 -5.37 -2.80
C GLY A 646 -19.74 -5.05 -3.36
N ALA A 647 -19.30 -5.76 -4.40
CA ALA A 647 -18.01 -5.54 -5.06
C ALA A 647 -18.00 -4.18 -5.76
N LEU A 648 -19.07 -3.82 -6.47
CA LEU A 648 -19.23 -2.51 -7.09
C LEU A 648 -19.24 -1.38 -6.04
N ALA A 649 -19.86 -1.59 -4.87
CA ALA A 649 -19.77 -0.62 -3.78
C ALA A 649 -18.33 -0.48 -3.25
N LEU A 650 -17.61 -1.60 -3.06
CA LEU A 650 -16.25 -1.63 -2.54
C LEU A 650 -15.22 -1.07 -3.54
N THR A 651 -15.49 -1.17 -4.83
CA THR A 651 -14.59 -0.65 -5.88
C THR A 651 -14.36 0.87 -5.80
N ARG A 652 -15.28 1.62 -5.19
CA ARG A 652 -15.06 3.05 -4.88
C ARG A 652 -13.95 3.28 -3.85
N VAL A 653 -13.73 2.32 -2.96
CA VAL A 653 -12.65 2.36 -1.96
C VAL A 653 -11.34 1.84 -2.56
N LEU A 654 -11.41 0.89 -3.50
CA LEU A 654 -10.23 0.38 -4.20
C LEU A 654 -9.73 1.32 -5.32
N SER A 655 -10.50 2.29 -5.78
CA SER A 655 -10.14 3.10 -6.96
C SER A 655 -8.79 3.82 -6.82
N SER A 656 -8.38 4.19 -5.60
CA SER A 656 -7.07 4.80 -5.32
C SER A 656 -5.90 3.81 -5.37
N LEU A 657 -6.18 2.51 -5.42
CA LEU A 657 -5.20 1.42 -5.46
C LEU A 657 -5.19 0.68 -6.81
N LEU A 658 -6.19 0.92 -7.67
CA LEU A 658 -6.27 0.34 -9.01
C LEU A 658 -5.52 1.22 -10.01
N TYR A 659 -4.72 0.59 -10.87
CA TYR A 659 -3.94 1.27 -11.90
C TYR A 659 -4.28 0.69 -13.27
N ALA A 660 -4.59 1.56 -14.23
CA ALA A 660 -4.97 1.22 -15.61
C ALA A 660 -6.15 0.23 -15.78
N VAL A 661 -6.85 -0.13 -14.70
CA VAL A 661 -7.99 -1.05 -14.70
C VAL A 661 -9.21 -0.32 -14.18
N THR A 662 -10.30 -0.35 -14.95
CA THR A 662 -11.57 0.20 -14.49
C THR A 662 -12.07 -0.55 -13.26
N PRO A 663 -12.54 0.12 -12.21
CA PRO A 663 -13.06 -0.55 -11.02
C PRO A 663 -14.23 -1.49 -11.33
N THR A 664 -14.94 -1.26 -12.44
CA THR A 664 -16.07 -2.07 -12.92
C THR A 664 -15.71 -3.00 -14.08
N ASP A 665 -14.47 -3.48 -14.16
CA ASP A 665 -14.04 -4.33 -15.28
C ASP A 665 -14.95 -5.57 -15.45
N PRO A 666 -15.73 -5.66 -16.54
CA PRO A 666 -16.75 -6.69 -16.69
C PRO A 666 -16.14 -8.08 -16.87
N LEU A 667 -14.96 -8.16 -17.48
CA LEU A 667 -14.26 -9.43 -17.68
C LEU A 667 -13.85 -10.04 -16.33
N THR A 668 -13.23 -9.27 -15.44
CA THR A 668 -12.83 -9.74 -14.11
C THR A 668 -14.04 -10.19 -13.30
N LEU A 669 -15.11 -9.38 -13.25
CA LEU A 669 -16.32 -9.71 -12.51
C LEU A 669 -17.04 -10.95 -13.08
N ALA A 670 -17.10 -11.09 -14.40
CA ALA A 670 -17.67 -12.28 -15.04
C ALA A 670 -16.85 -13.54 -14.75
N THR A 671 -15.52 -13.45 -14.82
CA THR A 671 -14.62 -14.58 -14.57
C THR A 671 -14.73 -15.07 -13.12
N VAL A 672 -14.71 -14.15 -12.16
CA VAL A 672 -14.87 -14.46 -10.73
C VAL A 672 -16.25 -15.06 -10.44
N SER A 673 -17.30 -14.51 -11.05
CA SER A 673 -18.68 -15.02 -10.90
C SER A 673 -18.81 -16.44 -11.44
N ALA A 674 -18.29 -16.70 -12.65
CA ALA A 674 -18.30 -18.03 -13.27
C ALA A 674 -17.54 -19.05 -12.43
N MET A 675 -16.36 -18.67 -11.91
CA MET A 675 -15.54 -19.51 -11.03
C MET A 675 -16.28 -19.89 -9.74
N LEU A 676 -16.94 -18.93 -9.08
CA LEU A 676 -17.71 -19.20 -7.86
C LEU A 676 -18.93 -20.09 -8.13
N ILE A 677 -19.62 -19.90 -9.26
CA ILE A 677 -20.74 -20.77 -9.67
C ILE A 677 -20.24 -22.20 -9.92
N ALA A 678 -19.11 -22.36 -10.63
CA ALA A 678 -18.52 -23.66 -10.89
C ALA A 678 -18.15 -24.39 -9.58
N ILE A 679 -17.57 -23.68 -8.63
CA ILE A 679 -17.20 -24.23 -7.32
C ILE A 679 -18.44 -24.61 -6.50
N ALA A 680 -19.48 -23.77 -6.50
CA ALA A 680 -20.73 -24.09 -5.84
C ALA A 680 -21.38 -25.35 -6.43
N LEU A 681 -21.34 -25.51 -7.76
CA LEU A 681 -21.83 -26.72 -8.44
C LEU A 681 -21.00 -27.96 -8.08
N LEU A 682 -19.67 -27.85 -8.06
CA LEU A 682 -18.77 -28.94 -7.65
C LEU A 682 -19.01 -29.35 -6.19
N ALA A 683 -19.13 -28.39 -5.28
CA ALA A 683 -19.45 -28.62 -3.87
C ALA A 683 -20.83 -29.28 -3.70
N SER A 684 -21.79 -28.92 -4.56
CA SER A 684 -23.14 -29.48 -4.56
C SER A 684 -23.23 -30.87 -5.17
N TYR A 685 -22.33 -31.21 -6.08
CA TYR A 685 -22.37 -32.45 -6.84
C TYR A 685 -22.17 -33.70 -5.97
N ILE A 686 -21.24 -33.66 -5.01
CA ILE A 686 -20.94 -34.82 -4.16
C ILE A 686 -22.15 -35.22 -3.29
N PRO A 687 -22.77 -34.30 -2.50
CA PRO A 687 -23.99 -34.64 -1.75
C PRO A 687 -25.16 -35.05 -2.64
N ALA A 688 -25.34 -34.37 -3.78
CA ALA A 688 -26.43 -34.67 -4.72
C ALA A 688 -26.28 -36.08 -5.33
N ARG A 689 -25.05 -36.48 -5.69
CA ARG A 689 -24.75 -37.82 -6.21
C ARG A 689 -24.95 -38.90 -5.15
N ARG A 690 -24.58 -38.63 -3.89
CA ARG A 690 -24.86 -39.55 -2.78
C ARG A 690 -26.37 -39.73 -2.60
N ALA A 691 -27.14 -38.63 -2.56
CA ALA A 691 -28.60 -38.68 -2.43
C ALA A 691 -29.29 -39.45 -3.56
N ALA A 692 -28.80 -39.30 -4.80
CA ALA A 692 -29.32 -40.01 -5.97
C ALA A 692 -28.99 -41.52 -6.01
N ARG A 693 -28.14 -42.01 -5.11
CA ARG A 693 -27.70 -43.42 -5.02
C ARG A 693 -28.29 -44.17 -3.82
N ILE A 694 -29.13 -43.52 -3.01
CA ILE A 694 -29.75 -44.14 -1.84
C ILE A 694 -30.77 -45.19 -2.32
N ASP A 695 -30.76 -46.37 -1.71
CA ASP A 695 -31.77 -47.39 -1.98
C ASP A 695 -33.13 -46.94 -1.40
N PRO A 696 -34.22 -46.89 -2.21
CA PRO A 696 -35.55 -46.55 -1.72
C PRO A 696 -36.00 -47.39 -0.51
N MET A 697 -35.59 -48.65 -0.44
CA MET A 697 -35.96 -49.57 0.64
C MET A 697 -35.23 -49.26 1.95
N GLU A 698 -33.99 -48.79 1.90
CA GLU A 698 -33.26 -48.32 3.09
C GLU A 698 -33.83 -46.98 3.58
N ALA A 699 -34.17 -46.07 2.67
CA ALA A 699 -34.71 -44.75 3.01
C ALA A 699 -36.08 -44.81 3.71
N LEU A 700 -36.88 -45.85 3.44
CA LEU A 700 -38.20 -46.07 4.05
C LEU A 700 -38.14 -46.85 5.38
N ARG A 701 -37.01 -47.51 5.70
CA ARG A 701 -36.83 -48.32 6.92
C ARG A 701 -36.19 -47.59 8.11
N CYS A 702 -35.62 -46.40 7.91
CA CYS A 702 -35.05 -45.61 9.01
C CYS A 702 -36.16 -44.86 9.79
N GLU A 703 -36.49 -45.35 10.98
CA GLU A 703 -37.14 -44.58 12.07
C GLU A 703 -36.18 -44.37 13.25
#